data_AF-A0A972GCJ4-F1
#
_entry.id   AF-A0A972GCJ4-F1
#
_cell.length_a   1.000
_cell.length_b   1.000
_cell.length_c   1.000
_cell.angle_alpha   90.00
_cell.angle_beta   90.00
_cell.angle_gamma   90.00
#
_symmetry.space_group_name_H-M   'P 1'
#
loop_
_entity.id
_entity.type
_entity.pdbx_description
1 polymer ?
#
loop_
_entity_poly.entity_id
_entity_poly.type
_entity_poly.pdbx_seq_one_letter_code
_entity_poly.pdbx_strand_id
1 'polypeptide(L)'
;MASLSFSGESPHVLIAPNGEQVQDVRAPMWSPPPWVTDPFETAEEPEDEEGEVPTLKEGRYQIEEAITFSVSGGVYVATDRTNNTRVLIKEARPATGCDQSGYDAVDRLRKEYRLLQKLQKYRIAPQPIDLFSDWEHLFLVEEYIDGIDLTMFVVGLSPIVQEIHPSSESKQHYLQQIYAIWQKLAFSLAQIHAEGIVCGDLSNKNVLVHPDNPTDVRIIDLETAWEVGVDTPVMLATPGFTVPQQGFTSDQAADIYALGSIMLSTLFPMNLVLDVDPSAKERFIKDLGADLGVSADIQQIIQHCMADEAAQRPPLEQVVMVLKQAVSSSHSEALDLRQRSSSHSQASDLMQLSSAQLYQTVDGLIDYILTSADFTRRDRLFPADPMIFTTNPLSVAFGASGVAHMLVHIRSEVPSSVRAWMLTHDISQDKYPAGLYMGLSGIAWVLWECGLEDMATQLLHKAGEHPLLFESADIFYGATGYGLTCLRFYLNTGDQSWLDRAMHIGEWLMQTCQEVEKGCCWPDQDGQIWLGYTRGGSGIALFLLYLYLASGRSQFLEIGEQALAFEVAHARKMQEGVLAVPRGILGSEDSERVSTHYWLDGSAGVATTLMRFWVVTQKQQYHDSFAQFARDSCRKYTAFPSLFRGLSGLGNVLLDAYEFTHADHYLHEAHRVANGVLLYKIDRPQGIAFPGEQLMRIATDFGTGSAGIALFLHRLGHAGERNGNFNFTLDQLLI
;
A
#
# COMPACT_ATOMS: atom_id res chain seq x y z
N MET A 1 -16.30 22.87 20.66
CA MET A 1 -15.47 21.68 20.40
C MET A 1 -15.59 21.42 18.92
N ALA A 2 -14.47 21.25 18.21
CA ALA A 2 -14.50 20.81 16.83
C ALA A 2 -15.35 19.52 16.72
N SER A 3 -16.34 19.52 15.83
CA SER A 3 -17.20 18.36 15.61
C SER A 3 -16.40 17.25 14.93
N LEU A 4 -16.48 16.04 15.49
CA LEU A 4 -15.97 14.80 14.89
C LEU A 4 -16.49 14.67 13.44
N SER A 5 -15.66 14.25 12.49
CA SER A 5 -16.14 13.88 11.16
C SER A 5 -16.83 12.51 11.19
N PHE A 6 -17.58 12.15 10.14
CA PHE A 6 -18.16 10.81 10.03
C PHE A 6 -17.07 9.71 9.97
N SER A 7 -15.86 10.05 9.50
CA SER A 7 -14.70 9.14 9.49
C SER A 7 -14.08 8.93 10.88
N GLY A 8 -14.52 9.69 11.88
CA GLY A 8 -13.96 9.70 13.23
C GLY A 8 -12.73 10.58 13.36
N GLU A 9 -12.38 11.36 12.33
CA GLU A 9 -11.26 12.29 12.38
C GLU A 9 -11.62 13.61 13.05
N SER A 10 -10.69 14.16 13.81
CA SER A 10 -10.80 15.52 14.35
C SER A 10 -10.15 16.51 13.39
N PRO A 11 -10.88 17.49 12.84
CA PRO A 11 -10.29 18.46 11.92
C PRO A 11 -9.22 19.31 12.62
N HIS A 12 -8.17 19.66 11.88
CA HIS A 12 -7.18 20.62 12.38
C HIS A 12 -7.83 22.00 12.54
N VAL A 13 -7.55 22.66 13.67
CA VAL A 13 -8.12 23.97 14.00
C VAL A 13 -7.05 24.97 14.43
N LEU A 14 -7.24 26.22 14.05
CA LEU A 14 -6.56 27.40 14.55
C LEU A 14 -7.36 28.00 15.71
N ILE A 15 -6.67 28.65 16.66
CA ILE A 15 -7.32 29.43 17.72
C ILE A 15 -7.28 30.90 17.31
N ALA A 16 -8.44 31.46 17.00
CA ALA A 16 -8.58 32.87 16.67
C ALA A 16 -8.29 33.76 17.92
N PRO A 17 -7.96 35.05 17.75
CA PRO A 17 -7.66 35.96 18.87
C PRO A 17 -8.78 36.09 19.91
N ASN A 18 -10.04 35.81 19.52
CA ASN A 18 -11.20 35.78 20.40
C ASN A 18 -11.35 34.45 21.19
N GLY A 19 -10.44 33.48 21.00
CA GLY A 19 -10.47 32.14 21.59
C GLY A 19 -11.30 31.10 20.82
N GLU A 20 -11.89 31.49 19.69
CA GLU A 20 -12.69 30.60 18.86
C GLU A 20 -11.82 29.60 18.09
N GLN A 21 -12.28 28.36 17.96
CA GLN A 21 -11.64 27.37 17.11
C GLN A 21 -12.17 27.51 15.68
N VAL A 22 -11.27 27.80 14.75
CA VAL A 22 -11.58 27.95 13.32
C VAL A 22 -10.83 26.86 12.57
N GLN A 23 -11.46 26.20 11.60
CA GLN A 23 -10.80 25.16 10.82
C GLN A 23 -9.54 25.70 10.11
N ASP A 24 -8.46 24.94 10.19
CA ASP A 24 -7.21 25.22 9.49
C ASP A 24 -7.35 24.80 8.02
N VAL A 25 -7.59 25.76 7.13
CA VAL A 25 -7.74 25.53 5.68
C VAL A 25 -6.36 25.58 5.01
N ARG A 26 -5.84 24.41 4.61
CA ARG A 26 -4.53 24.29 3.96
C ARG A 26 -4.68 24.25 2.44
N ALA A 27 -4.77 25.41 1.82
CA ALA A 27 -4.79 25.55 0.36
C ALA A 27 -3.36 25.52 -0.23
N PRO A 28 -3.17 25.20 -1.52
CA PRO A 28 -1.87 25.27 -2.21
C PRO A 28 -1.40 26.72 -2.49
N MET A 29 -2.14 27.71 -2.00
CA MET A 29 -1.84 29.13 -2.08
C MET A 29 -1.79 29.72 -0.67
N TRP A 30 -1.13 30.86 -0.51
CA TRP A 30 -1.16 31.59 0.75
C TRP A 30 -2.62 31.91 1.12
N SER A 31 -3.07 31.34 2.24
CA SER A 31 -4.44 31.48 2.75
C SER A 31 -4.37 31.81 4.24
N PRO A 32 -4.02 33.06 4.59
CA PRO A 32 -3.95 33.46 5.99
C PRO A 32 -5.36 33.45 6.58
N PRO A 33 -5.52 33.09 7.86
CA PRO A 33 -6.82 33.21 8.50
C PRO A 33 -7.26 34.69 8.53
N PRO A 34 -8.57 35.00 8.58
CA PRO A 34 -9.09 36.36 8.41
C PRO A 34 -8.56 37.42 9.38
N TRP A 35 -7.93 37.02 10.48
CA TRP A 35 -7.34 37.90 11.49
C TRP A 35 -5.84 38.14 11.32
N VAL A 36 -5.20 37.56 10.30
CA VAL A 36 -3.79 37.77 9.96
C VAL A 36 -3.72 38.71 8.76
N THR A 37 -3.00 39.82 8.93
CA THR A 37 -2.62 40.72 7.83
C THR A 37 -1.24 40.33 7.34
N ASP A 38 -1.06 40.27 6.03
CA ASP A 38 0.26 40.01 5.44
C ASP A 38 1.20 41.19 5.74
N PRO A 39 2.33 40.97 6.45
CA PRO A 39 3.29 42.05 6.74
C PRO A 39 4.09 42.50 5.51
N PHE A 40 3.93 41.85 4.36
CA PHE A 40 4.67 42.08 3.12
C PHE A 40 3.82 42.67 1.98
N GLU A 41 2.62 43.20 2.24
CA GLU A 41 1.84 43.93 1.23
C GLU A 41 2.65 45.12 0.66
N THR A 42 3.40 44.88 -0.42
CA THR A 42 3.88 45.91 -1.34
C THR A 42 2.96 45.95 -2.55
N ALA A 43 2.56 47.16 -2.93
CA ALA A 43 1.77 47.43 -4.12
C ALA A 43 2.42 46.83 -5.37
N GLU A 44 1.58 46.26 -6.23
CA GLU A 44 1.89 45.63 -7.53
C GLU A 44 2.33 44.16 -7.42
N GLU A 45 1.34 43.26 -7.28
CA GLU A 45 1.48 41.94 -7.89
C GLU A 45 1.64 42.17 -9.40
N PRO A 46 2.67 41.62 -10.06
CA PRO A 46 2.71 41.61 -11.52
C PRO A 46 1.42 40.97 -12.01
N GLU A 47 0.66 41.66 -12.86
CA GLU A 47 -0.35 41.01 -13.67
C GLU A 47 0.40 40.00 -14.55
N ASP A 48 0.46 38.73 -14.12
CA ASP A 48 0.87 37.64 -15.00
C ASP A 48 -0.10 37.69 -16.19
N GLU A 49 0.40 38.09 -17.37
CA GLU A 49 -0.39 38.10 -18.59
C GLU A 49 -0.85 36.66 -18.86
N GLU A 50 -2.12 36.37 -18.60
CA GLU A 50 -2.74 35.07 -18.84
C GLU A 50 -2.47 34.62 -20.28
N GLY A 51 -1.55 33.66 -20.44
CA GLY A 51 -1.27 32.99 -21.71
C GLY A 51 0.16 33.12 -22.27
N GLU A 52 1.07 33.87 -21.64
CA GLU A 52 2.49 33.81 -22.04
C GLU A 52 3.16 32.53 -21.50
N VAL A 53 3.84 31.79 -22.39
CA VAL A 53 4.59 30.59 -21.98
C VAL A 53 5.86 31.04 -21.26
N PRO A 54 6.10 30.62 -20.00
CA PRO A 54 7.26 31.05 -19.23
C PRO A 54 8.57 30.70 -19.94
N THR A 55 9.50 31.66 -19.99
CA THR A 55 10.82 31.46 -20.60
C THR A 55 11.94 31.83 -19.65
N LEU A 56 13.09 31.18 -19.83
CA LEU A 56 14.33 31.43 -19.08
C LEU A 56 15.47 31.80 -20.04
N LYS A 57 16.47 32.49 -19.50
CA LYS A 57 17.71 32.90 -20.19
C LYS A 57 17.42 33.69 -21.47
N GLU A 58 16.83 34.86 -21.30
CA GLU A 58 16.52 35.78 -22.41
C GLU A 58 15.67 35.11 -23.51
N GLY A 59 14.75 34.22 -23.11
CA GLY A 59 13.82 33.55 -24.02
C GLY A 59 14.37 32.30 -24.72
N ARG A 60 15.59 31.83 -24.39
CA ARG A 60 16.18 30.62 -25.00
C ARG A 60 15.43 29.35 -24.61
N TYR A 61 15.12 29.19 -23.32
CA TYR A 61 14.45 27.99 -22.82
C TYR A 61 12.98 28.30 -22.61
N GLN A 62 12.11 27.58 -23.30
CA GLN A 62 10.67 27.69 -23.14
C GLN A 62 10.19 26.55 -22.26
N ILE A 63 9.64 26.85 -21.09
CA ILE A 63 9.11 25.85 -20.17
C ILE A 63 7.85 25.22 -20.77
N GLU A 64 7.80 23.90 -20.77
CA GLU A 64 6.65 23.11 -21.23
C GLU A 64 5.77 22.70 -20.05
N GLU A 65 6.40 22.11 -19.04
CA GLU A 65 5.74 21.57 -17.85
C GLU A 65 6.70 21.55 -16.66
N ALA A 66 6.13 21.60 -15.46
CA ALA A 66 6.86 21.37 -14.22
C ALA A 66 6.65 19.93 -13.76
N ILE A 67 7.74 19.21 -13.49
CA ILE A 67 7.72 17.83 -13.02
C ILE A 67 7.57 17.78 -11.50
N THR A 68 8.27 18.64 -10.77
CA THR A 68 8.28 18.64 -9.30
C THR A 68 8.58 20.04 -8.77
N PHE A 69 7.95 20.38 -7.64
CA PHE A 69 8.25 21.59 -6.88
C PHE A 69 8.68 21.22 -5.46
N SER A 70 9.71 21.90 -4.97
CA SER A 70 10.15 21.83 -3.58
C SER A 70 10.45 23.22 -3.03
N VAL A 71 10.67 23.31 -1.72
CA VAL A 71 11.17 24.55 -1.08
C VAL A 71 12.51 24.99 -1.69
N SER A 72 13.34 24.04 -2.14
CA SER A 72 14.68 24.30 -2.66
C SER A 72 14.71 24.70 -4.14
N GLY A 73 13.57 24.59 -4.85
CA GLY A 73 13.45 24.82 -6.29
C GLY A 73 12.61 23.75 -7.00
N GLY A 74 12.41 23.91 -8.31
CA GLY A 74 11.65 22.99 -9.16
C GLY A 74 12.47 22.27 -10.23
N VAL A 75 11.85 21.25 -10.82
CA VAL A 75 12.36 20.53 -12.00
C VAL A 75 11.38 20.71 -13.14
N TYR A 76 11.87 21.13 -14.30
CA TYR A 76 11.06 21.52 -15.45
C TYR A 76 11.50 20.78 -16.69
N VAL A 77 10.54 20.49 -17.56
CA VAL A 77 10.83 20.19 -18.96
C VAL A 77 10.75 21.48 -19.75
N ALA A 78 11.72 21.70 -20.62
CA ALA A 78 11.73 22.84 -21.53
C ALA A 78 12.16 22.46 -22.94
N THR A 79 11.84 23.30 -23.92
CA THR A 79 12.46 23.26 -25.25
C THR A 79 13.59 24.30 -25.30
N ASP A 80 14.80 23.89 -25.69
CA ASP A 80 15.89 24.78 -26.08
C ASP A 80 15.64 25.30 -27.50
N ARG A 81 15.26 26.57 -27.63
CA ARG A 81 14.91 27.18 -28.92
C ARG A 81 16.09 27.37 -29.87
N THR A 82 17.33 27.21 -29.41
CA THR A 82 18.51 27.35 -30.30
C THR A 82 18.69 26.17 -31.24
N ASN A 83 18.31 24.96 -30.80
CA ASN A 83 18.46 23.72 -31.55
C ASN A 83 17.15 22.91 -31.64
N ASN A 84 16.07 23.41 -31.03
CA ASN A 84 14.74 22.79 -30.99
C ASN A 84 14.77 21.38 -30.40
N THR A 85 15.46 21.23 -29.26
CA THR A 85 15.55 19.96 -28.50
C THR A 85 14.92 20.10 -27.12
N ARG A 86 14.34 19.00 -26.61
CA ARG A 86 13.80 18.91 -25.26
C ARG A 86 14.94 18.78 -24.25
N VAL A 87 14.86 19.51 -23.15
CA VAL A 87 15.86 19.55 -22.08
C VAL A 87 15.17 19.48 -20.72
N LEU A 88 15.91 19.03 -19.71
CA LEU A 88 15.49 19.10 -18.31
C LEU A 88 16.17 20.32 -17.65
N ILE A 89 15.44 21.08 -16.87
CA ILE A 89 15.96 22.23 -16.13
C ILE A 89 15.70 22.02 -14.64
N LYS A 90 16.77 22.02 -13.84
CA LYS A 90 16.70 22.04 -12.37
C LYS A 90 16.95 23.46 -11.87
N GLU A 91 16.10 23.93 -10.97
CA GLU A 91 16.22 25.23 -10.28
C GLU A 91 16.73 25.01 -8.85
N ALA A 92 17.62 25.89 -8.42
CA ALA A 92 18.04 26.01 -7.02
C ALA A 92 17.82 27.44 -6.52
N ARG A 93 17.12 27.55 -5.39
CA ARG A 93 16.84 28.82 -4.70
C ARG A 93 17.92 29.10 -3.64
N PRO A 94 18.52 30.29 -3.60
CA PRO A 94 19.55 30.61 -2.62
C PRO A 94 19.10 30.45 -1.16
N ALA A 95 20.01 30.07 -0.27
CA ALA A 95 19.78 29.94 1.17
C ALA A 95 18.66 28.97 1.58
N THR A 96 18.27 28.06 0.69
CA THR A 96 17.33 26.98 0.97
C THR A 96 18.04 25.63 1.03
N GLY A 97 17.44 24.68 1.75
CA GLY A 97 17.99 23.32 1.85
C GLY A 97 19.37 23.24 2.47
N CYS A 98 19.75 24.16 3.36
CA CYS A 98 21.08 24.19 3.97
C CYS A 98 21.37 22.90 4.76
N ASP A 99 22.53 22.28 4.51
CA ASP A 99 23.00 21.13 5.28
C ASP A 99 23.83 21.53 6.50
N GLN A 100 24.27 20.54 7.29
CA GLN A 100 25.07 20.77 8.50
C GLN A 100 26.46 21.39 8.21
N SER A 101 26.91 21.34 6.96
CA SER A 101 28.18 21.89 6.50
C SER A 101 28.02 23.31 5.94
N GLY A 102 26.78 23.83 5.90
CA GLY A 102 26.46 25.16 5.40
C GLY A 102 26.28 25.23 3.88
N TYR A 103 26.24 24.10 3.17
CA TYR A 103 25.96 24.05 1.74
C TYR A 103 24.48 24.20 1.49
N ASP A 104 24.10 25.13 0.60
CA ASP A 104 22.71 25.32 0.19
C ASP A 104 22.38 24.62 -1.13
N ALA A 105 21.15 24.78 -1.61
CA ALA A 105 20.70 24.21 -2.88
C ALA A 105 21.54 24.68 -4.09
N VAL A 106 22.04 25.92 -4.07
CA VAL A 106 22.85 26.50 -5.16
C VAL A 106 24.23 25.82 -5.20
N ASP A 107 24.84 25.61 -4.04
CA ASP A 107 26.12 24.90 -3.95
C ASP A 107 26.00 23.45 -4.43
N ARG A 108 24.91 22.76 -4.07
CA ARG A 108 24.64 21.40 -4.55
C ARG A 108 24.43 21.34 -6.05
N LEU A 109 23.69 22.29 -6.63
CA LEU A 109 23.46 22.33 -8.08
C LEU A 109 24.75 22.62 -8.88
N ARG A 110 25.63 23.48 -8.35
CA ARG A 110 26.96 23.72 -8.94
C ARG A 110 27.85 22.48 -8.89
N LYS A 111 27.81 21.75 -7.76
CA LYS A 111 28.53 20.48 -7.60
C LYS A 111 28.01 19.45 -8.61
N GLU A 112 26.69 19.29 -8.71
CA GLU A 112 26.07 18.36 -9.66
C GLU A 112 26.53 18.65 -11.10
N TYR A 113 26.46 19.90 -11.56
CA TYR A 113 26.97 20.29 -12.90
C TYR A 113 28.43 19.88 -13.13
N ARG A 114 29.31 20.12 -12.14
CA ARG A 114 30.73 19.74 -12.21
C ARG A 114 30.92 18.22 -12.32
N LEU A 115 30.17 17.45 -11.55
CA LEU A 115 30.24 15.98 -11.59
C LEU A 115 29.72 15.44 -12.92
N LEU A 116 28.62 15.99 -13.45
CA LEU A 116 28.09 15.65 -14.78
C LEU A 116 29.14 15.91 -15.88
N GLN A 117 29.87 17.03 -15.81
CA GLN A 117 30.95 17.33 -16.77
C GLN A 117 32.07 16.28 -16.73
N LYS A 118 32.45 15.81 -15.53
CA LYS A 118 33.48 14.77 -15.37
C LYS A 118 33.03 13.42 -15.94
N LEU A 119 31.75 13.10 -15.79
CA LEU A 119 31.14 11.84 -16.23
C LEU A 119 30.66 11.85 -17.69
N GLN A 120 30.65 13.02 -18.35
CA GLN A 120 30.07 13.25 -19.67
C GLN A 120 30.52 12.21 -20.72
N LYS A 121 31.81 11.86 -20.73
CA LYS A 121 32.43 10.93 -21.70
C LYS A 121 31.88 9.49 -21.62
N TYR A 122 31.27 9.11 -20.49
CA TYR A 122 30.74 7.77 -20.27
C TYR A 122 29.27 7.63 -20.67
N ARG A 123 28.53 8.74 -20.79
CA ARG A 123 27.06 8.76 -21.02
C ARG A 123 26.29 7.86 -20.04
N ILE A 124 26.69 7.93 -18.77
CA ILE A 124 26.05 7.19 -17.67
C ILE A 124 24.98 8.01 -16.94
N ALA A 125 25.05 9.34 -17.06
CA ALA A 125 24.15 10.33 -16.49
C ALA A 125 23.80 11.37 -17.58
N PRO A 126 22.79 12.25 -17.36
CA PRO A 126 22.44 13.30 -18.30
C PRO A 126 23.65 14.10 -18.78
N GLN A 127 23.68 14.48 -20.05
CA GLN A 127 24.72 15.43 -20.52
C GLN A 127 24.45 16.82 -19.94
N PRO A 128 25.46 17.48 -19.33
CA PRO A 128 25.31 18.86 -18.87
C PRO A 128 25.31 19.82 -20.07
N ILE A 129 24.28 20.65 -20.20
CA ILE A 129 24.09 21.58 -21.33
C ILE A 129 24.46 23.00 -20.95
N ASP A 130 23.95 23.50 -19.82
CA ASP A 130 24.10 24.91 -19.42
C ASP A 130 23.97 25.08 -17.91
N LEU A 131 24.57 26.15 -17.38
CA LEU A 131 24.41 26.57 -15.98
C LEU A 131 24.39 28.09 -15.94
N PHE A 132 23.28 28.68 -15.51
CA PHE A 132 23.09 30.13 -15.52
C PHE A 132 22.22 30.60 -14.35
N SER A 133 22.32 31.88 -14.04
CA SER A 133 21.40 32.54 -13.12
C SER A 133 20.39 33.35 -13.91
N ASP A 134 19.14 33.27 -13.48
CA ASP A 134 18.05 34.11 -13.97
C ASP A 134 17.24 34.53 -12.75
N TRP A 135 16.89 35.81 -12.67
CA TRP A 135 16.49 36.43 -11.40
C TRP A 135 17.49 36.11 -10.26
N GLU A 136 17.01 35.70 -9.10
CA GLU A 136 17.82 35.34 -7.94
C GLU A 136 18.17 33.84 -7.89
N HIS A 137 17.73 33.04 -8.85
CA HIS A 137 17.86 31.58 -8.81
C HIS A 137 18.98 31.06 -9.72
N LEU A 138 19.49 29.86 -9.43
CA LEU A 138 20.43 29.15 -10.29
C LEU A 138 19.71 28.04 -11.03
N PHE A 139 19.97 27.91 -12.33
CA PHE A 139 19.37 26.89 -13.19
C PHE A 139 20.45 26.04 -13.85
N LEU A 140 20.30 24.72 -13.74
CA LEU A 140 21.09 23.69 -14.43
C LEU A 140 20.23 23.11 -15.56
N VAL A 141 20.73 23.20 -16.78
CA VAL A 141 20.11 22.57 -17.96
C VAL A 141 20.90 21.31 -18.30
N GLU A 142 20.18 20.21 -18.42
CA GLU A 142 20.73 18.91 -18.78
C GLU A 142 19.90 18.21 -19.87
N GLU A 143 20.47 17.16 -20.44
CA GLU A 143 19.80 16.29 -21.41
C GLU A 143 18.48 15.75 -20.86
N TYR A 144 17.40 15.93 -21.62
CA TYR A 144 16.17 15.20 -21.36
C TYR A 144 16.35 13.74 -21.77
N ILE A 145 16.26 12.82 -20.80
CA ILE A 145 16.35 11.38 -21.05
C ILE A 145 14.94 10.84 -21.28
N ASP A 146 14.72 10.25 -22.45
CA ASP A 146 13.48 9.53 -22.77
C ASP A 146 13.49 8.14 -22.13
N GLY A 147 13.00 8.05 -20.90
CA GLY A 147 12.98 6.81 -20.13
C GLY A 147 11.99 6.86 -18.97
N ILE A 148 11.66 5.69 -18.44
CA ILE A 148 10.85 5.54 -17.22
C ILE A 148 11.76 5.14 -16.06
N ASP A 149 11.39 5.52 -14.84
CA ASP A 149 12.11 5.05 -13.67
C ASP A 149 11.95 3.54 -13.47
N LEU A 150 12.93 2.93 -12.78
CA LEU A 150 12.99 1.48 -12.62
C LEU A 150 11.80 0.92 -11.81
N THR A 151 11.15 1.73 -10.96
CA THR A 151 9.91 1.32 -10.28
C THR A 151 8.80 1.08 -11.28
N MET A 152 8.60 2.03 -12.21
CA MET A 152 7.58 1.91 -13.26
C MET A 152 7.88 0.77 -14.23
N PHE A 153 9.17 0.54 -14.55
CA PHE A 153 9.58 -0.61 -15.35
C PHE A 153 9.20 -1.95 -14.69
N VAL A 154 9.48 -2.11 -13.39
CA VAL A 154 9.12 -3.31 -12.61
C VAL A 154 7.60 -3.48 -12.55
N VAL A 155 6.85 -2.42 -12.27
CA VAL A 155 5.38 -2.48 -12.23
C VAL A 155 4.83 -2.91 -13.58
N GLY A 156 5.36 -2.41 -14.70
CA GLY A 156 4.85 -2.73 -16.04
C GLY A 156 5.22 -4.11 -16.57
N LEU A 157 6.32 -4.71 -16.11
CA LEU A 157 6.89 -5.93 -16.73
C LEU A 157 7.05 -7.13 -15.78
N SER A 158 7.14 -6.91 -14.47
CA SER A 158 7.45 -8.01 -13.54
C SER A 158 6.37 -9.09 -13.56
N PRO A 159 6.72 -10.36 -13.84
CA PRO A 159 5.76 -11.46 -13.87
C PRO A 159 5.08 -11.67 -12.52
N ILE A 160 5.78 -11.45 -11.41
CA ILE A 160 5.20 -11.59 -10.05
C ILE A 160 4.15 -10.50 -9.76
N VAL A 161 4.29 -9.33 -10.37
CA VAL A 161 3.33 -8.22 -10.22
C VAL A 161 2.15 -8.42 -11.16
N GLN A 162 2.42 -8.80 -12.42
CA GLN A 162 1.43 -8.86 -13.49
C GLN A 162 0.61 -10.15 -13.52
N GLU A 163 1.22 -11.29 -13.19
CA GLU A 163 0.61 -12.62 -13.30
C GLU A 163 0.35 -13.23 -11.91
N ILE A 164 -0.71 -14.04 -11.79
CA ILE A 164 -1.00 -14.78 -10.54
C ILE A 164 -0.06 -15.99 -10.43
N HIS A 165 0.11 -16.68 -11.56
CA HIS A 165 0.93 -17.89 -11.70
C HIS A 165 1.89 -17.73 -12.87
N PRO A 166 3.06 -17.11 -12.65
CA PRO A 166 3.84 -16.70 -13.79
C PRO A 166 4.38 -17.86 -14.62
N SER A 167 4.30 -17.72 -15.94
CA SER A 167 4.81 -18.74 -16.86
C SER A 167 6.35 -18.80 -16.84
N SER A 168 6.93 -19.94 -17.25
CA SER A 168 8.39 -20.03 -17.39
C SER A 168 8.94 -19.05 -18.44
N GLU A 169 8.16 -18.75 -19.48
CA GLU A 169 8.55 -17.80 -20.54
C GLU A 169 8.58 -16.36 -20.03
N SER A 170 7.54 -15.91 -19.32
CA SER A 170 7.49 -14.55 -18.75
C SER A 170 8.56 -14.33 -17.69
N LYS A 171 8.79 -15.32 -16.81
CA LYS A 171 9.92 -15.32 -15.85
C LYS A 171 11.26 -15.13 -16.55
N GLN A 172 11.55 -15.98 -17.55
CA GLN A 172 12.83 -15.92 -18.24
C GLN A 172 13.01 -14.61 -19.02
N HIS A 173 11.96 -14.15 -19.71
CA HIS A 173 11.97 -12.88 -20.42
C HIS A 173 12.31 -11.73 -19.47
N TYR A 174 11.66 -11.68 -18.31
CA TYR A 174 11.91 -10.66 -17.30
C TYR A 174 13.33 -10.72 -16.74
N LEU A 175 13.80 -11.91 -16.35
CA LEU A 175 15.17 -12.11 -15.84
C LEU A 175 16.22 -11.65 -16.86
N GLN A 176 16.01 -11.90 -18.16
CA GLN A 176 16.90 -11.42 -19.22
C GLN A 176 17.00 -9.89 -19.23
N GLN A 177 15.88 -9.18 -19.08
CA GLN A 177 15.85 -7.71 -19.06
C GLN A 177 16.57 -7.16 -17.81
N ILE A 178 16.20 -7.64 -16.62
CA ILE A 178 16.76 -7.11 -15.37
C ILE A 178 18.26 -7.45 -15.23
N TYR A 179 18.72 -8.62 -15.69
CA TYR A 179 20.16 -8.93 -15.68
C TYR A 179 20.95 -8.00 -16.59
N ALA A 180 20.40 -7.60 -17.74
CA ALA A 180 21.03 -6.61 -18.61
C ALA A 180 21.08 -5.22 -17.96
N ILE A 181 20.00 -4.80 -17.31
CA ILE A 181 19.93 -3.54 -16.55
C ILE A 181 20.96 -3.54 -15.42
N TRP A 182 20.97 -4.58 -14.59
CA TRP A 182 21.92 -4.71 -13.47
C TRP A 182 23.36 -4.73 -13.94
N GLN A 183 23.65 -5.43 -15.04
CA GLN A 183 25.01 -5.48 -15.61
C GLN A 183 25.46 -4.08 -16.04
N LYS A 184 24.59 -3.35 -16.75
CA LYS A 184 24.88 -1.99 -17.21
C LYS A 184 25.05 -1.05 -16.02
N LEU A 185 24.20 -1.14 -15.01
CA LEU A 185 24.26 -0.32 -13.80
C LEU A 185 25.53 -0.57 -12.99
N ALA A 186 25.90 -1.84 -12.75
CA ALA A 186 27.13 -2.21 -12.06
C ALA A 186 28.38 -1.71 -12.80
N PHE A 187 28.36 -1.77 -14.13
CA PHE A 187 29.45 -1.22 -14.96
C PHE A 187 29.51 0.31 -14.89
N SER A 188 28.37 1.00 -14.96
CA SER A 188 28.31 2.46 -14.81
C SER A 188 28.82 2.90 -13.44
N LEU A 189 28.43 2.20 -12.38
CA LEU A 189 28.87 2.49 -11.02
C LEU A 189 30.39 2.31 -10.86
N ALA A 190 30.97 1.28 -11.48
CA ALA A 190 32.42 1.08 -11.49
C ALA A 190 33.16 2.24 -12.18
N GLN A 191 32.57 2.82 -13.25
CA GLN A 191 33.14 4.00 -13.91
C GLN A 191 33.07 5.27 -13.05
N ILE A 192 31.98 5.44 -12.30
CA ILE A 192 31.83 6.55 -11.32
C ILE A 192 32.89 6.45 -10.23
N HIS A 193 33.04 5.25 -9.64
CA HIS A 193 34.03 4.99 -8.59
C HIS A 193 35.47 5.18 -9.08
N ALA A 194 35.76 4.83 -10.33
CA ALA A 194 37.08 5.02 -10.95
C ALA A 194 37.45 6.50 -11.12
N GLU A 195 36.46 7.39 -11.26
CA GLU A 195 36.66 8.85 -11.25
C GLU A 195 36.72 9.43 -9.83
N GLY A 196 36.72 8.59 -8.79
CA GLY A 196 36.76 9.03 -7.38
C GLY A 196 35.45 9.62 -6.90
N ILE A 197 34.33 9.31 -7.55
CA ILE A 197 32.99 9.81 -7.21
C ILE A 197 32.22 8.70 -6.47
N VAL A 198 31.40 9.09 -5.50
CA VAL A 198 30.40 8.26 -4.81
C VAL A 198 29.03 8.80 -5.19
N CYS A 199 28.07 7.93 -5.53
CA CYS A 199 26.71 8.34 -5.90
C CYS A 199 25.91 8.84 -4.71
N GLY A 200 25.96 8.13 -3.57
CA GLY A 200 25.36 8.55 -2.31
C GLY A 200 23.87 8.22 -2.16
N ASP A 201 23.06 8.36 -3.21
CA ASP A 201 21.63 7.99 -3.21
C ASP A 201 21.23 7.18 -4.44
N LEU A 202 21.79 5.98 -4.59
CA LEU A 202 21.41 5.08 -5.67
C LEU A 202 20.11 4.33 -5.30
N SER A 203 19.02 4.56 -6.05
CA SER A 203 17.71 3.94 -5.83
C SER A 203 16.97 3.67 -7.14
N ASN A 204 15.83 2.96 -7.10
CA ASN A 204 15.02 2.71 -8.30
C ASN A 204 14.52 4.00 -8.98
N LYS A 205 14.25 5.06 -8.21
CA LYS A 205 13.79 6.34 -8.74
C LYS A 205 14.90 7.12 -9.46
N ASN A 206 16.15 6.86 -9.10
CA ASN A 206 17.32 7.54 -9.65
C ASN A 206 17.96 6.74 -10.81
N VAL A 207 17.25 5.76 -11.35
CA VAL A 207 17.66 4.97 -12.51
C VAL A 207 16.56 5.01 -13.56
N LEU A 208 16.86 5.62 -14.71
CA LEU A 208 15.99 5.60 -15.88
C LEU A 208 16.38 4.48 -16.84
N VAL A 209 15.36 3.82 -17.38
CA VAL A 209 15.50 2.79 -18.41
C VAL A 209 14.59 3.12 -19.58
N HIS A 210 15.12 3.01 -20.80
CA HIS A 210 14.28 3.14 -21.99
C HIS A 210 13.34 1.93 -22.11
N PRO A 211 12.00 2.11 -22.25
CA PRO A 211 11.03 1.01 -22.28
C PRO A 211 11.34 -0.10 -23.30
N ASP A 212 11.79 0.29 -24.49
CA ASP A 212 12.11 -0.65 -25.59
C ASP A 212 13.59 -1.09 -25.64
N ASN A 213 14.44 -0.53 -24.77
CA ASN A 213 15.87 -0.82 -24.77
C ASN A 213 16.40 -0.93 -23.32
N PRO A 214 16.35 -2.13 -22.71
CA PRO A 214 16.77 -2.35 -21.32
C PRO A 214 18.28 -2.12 -21.10
N THR A 215 19.07 -1.95 -22.16
CA THR A 215 20.50 -1.63 -22.05
C THR A 215 20.78 -0.14 -21.99
N ASP A 216 19.78 0.69 -22.30
CA ASP A 216 19.86 2.13 -22.17
C ASP A 216 19.47 2.56 -20.76
N VAL A 217 20.42 2.40 -19.84
CA VAL A 217 20.28 2.73 -18.42
C VAL A 217 21.04 4.00 -18.12
N ARG A 218 20.40 4.93 -17.42
CA ARG A 218 20.99 6.19 -16.96
C ARG A 218 20.77 6.38 -15.47
N ILE A 219 21.82 6.76 -14.75
CA ILE A 219 21.73 7.24 -13.38
C ILE A 219 21.41 8.73 -13.45
N ILE A 220 20.31 9.13 -12.86
CA ILE A 220 19.91 10.54 -12.76
C ILE A 220 20.10 11.02 -11.33
N ASP A 221 19.96 12.34 -11.16
CA ASP A 221 19.99 13.02 -9.88
C ASP A 221 21.28 12.80 -9.08
N LEU A 222 22.33 13.53 -9.45
CA LEU A 222 23.63 13.49 -8.77
C LEU A 222 23.73 14.53 -7.64
N GLU A 223 22.60 15.00 -7.10
CA GLU A 223 22.56 15.99 -6.02
C GLU A 223 23.33 15.49 -4.77
N THR A 224 23.19 14.21 -4.43
CA THR A 224 23.85 13.58 -3.28
C THR A 224 25.26 13.07 -3.59
N ALA A 225 25.63 13.02 -4.87
CA ALA A 225 26.93 12.53 -5.30
C ALA A 225 28.06 13.48 -4.86
N TRP A 226 29.23 12.92 -4.62
CA TRP A 226 30.38 13.69 -4.13
C TRP A 226 31.70 13.07 -4.56
N GLU A 227 32.71 13.90 -4.78
CA GLU A 227 34.06 13.49 -5.15
C GLU A 227 34.96 13.37 -3.91
N VAL A 228 35.59 12.21 -3.76
CA VAL A 228 36.41 11.86 -2.59
C VAL A 228 37.61 12.78 -2.48
N GLY A 229 37.74 13.45 -1.33
CA GLY A 229 38.83 14.40 -1.06
C GLY A 229 38.63 15.79 -1.66
N VAL A 230 37.50 16.03 -2.34
CA VAL A 230 37.13 17.33 -2.91
C VAL A 230 35.88 17.90 -2.23
N ASP A 231 34.84 17.08 -2.12
CA ASP A 231 33.53 17.49 -1.59
C ASP A 231 33.31 16.94 -0.17
N THR A 232 32.36 17.56 0.54
CA THR A 232 31.84 17.00 1.80
C THR A 232 30.73 16.00 1.49
N PRO A 233 30.72 14.80 2.11
CA PRO A 233 29.65 13.82 1.90
C PRO A 233 28.28 14.37 2.27
N VAL A 234 27.28 14.11 1.42
CA VAL A 234 25.88 14.48 1.67
C VAL A 234 25.20 13.32 2.41
N MET A 235 24.62 13.60 3.57
CA MET A 235 23.98 12.62 4.45
C MET A 235 22.47 12.49 4.15
N LEU A 236 22.14 12.19 2.89
CA LEU A 236 20.77 11.94 2.42
C LEU A 236 20.76 10.62 1.66
N ALA A 237 19.73 9.81 1.89
CA ALA A 237 19.54 8.57 1.15
C ALA A 237 18.10 8.07 1.22
N THR A 238 17.73 7.26 0.24
CA THR A 238 16.41 6.63 0.14
C THR A 238 16.27 5.45 1.11
N PRO A 239 15.24 5.43 2.00
CA PRO A 239 14.94 4.28 2.86
C PRO A 239 14.78 2.98 2.06
N GLY A 240 15.26 1.87 2.60
CA GLY A 240 15.31 0.57 1.90
C GLY A 240 16.44 0.40 0.87
N PHE A 241 17.27 1.43 0.62
CA PHE A 241 18.46 1.32 -0.24
C PHE A 241 19.77 1.54 0.53
N THR A 242 19.69 1.71 1.84
CA THR A 242 20.84 1.90 2.74
C THR A 242 20.95 0.81 3.79
N VAL A 243 22.12 0.72 4.41
CA VAL A 243 22.40 -0.26 5.47
C VAL A 243 21.56 0.09 6.70
N PRO A 244 20.70 -0.82 7.18
CA PRO A 244 19.90 -0.56 8.38
C PRO A 244 20.79 -0.27 9.60
N GLN A 245 20.33 0.64 10.48
CA GLN A 245 20.90 0.89 11.82
C GLN A 245 22.32 1.50 11.90
N GLN A 246 23.08 1.62 10.80
CA GLN A 246 24.40 2.28 10.78
C GLN A 246 24.34 3.81 10.58
N GLY A 247 23.14 4.38 10.43
CA GLY A 247 22.96 5.79 10.08
C GLY A 247 23.37 6.06 8.62
N PHE A 248 23.38 7.33 8.22
CA PHE A 248 23.79 7.71 6.88
C PHE A 248 25.32 7.59 6.77
N THR A 249 25.79 6.59 6.02
CA THR A 249 27.18 6.50 5.55
C THR A 249 27.15 6.60 4.03
N SER A 250 27.89 7.56 3.48
CA SER A 250 28.03 7.73 2.04
C SER A 250 29.46 7.41 1.66
N ASP A 251 29.69 6.20 1.15
CA ASP A 251 30.98 5.73 0.62
C ASP A 251 30.75 4.75 -0.54
N GLN A 252 31.84 4.28 -1.18
CA GLN A 252 31.74 3.34 -2.30
C GLN A 252 31.11 1.99 -1.89
N ALA A 253 31.29 1.56 -0.64
CA ALA A 253 30.67 0.33 -0.16
C ALA A 253 29.15 0.50 0.02
N ALA A 254 28.68 1.69 0.40
CA ALA A 254 27.26 2.04 0.48
C ALA A 254 26.62 2.00 -0.91
N ASP A 255 27.29 2.49 -1.95
CA ASP A 255 26.79 2.37 -3.33
C ASP A 255 26.65 0.90 -3.79
N ILE A 256 27.57 0.01 -3.35
CA ILE A 256 27.47 -1.44 -3.65
C ILE A 256 26.26 -2.06 -2.93
N TYR A 257 26.00 -1.65 -1.69
CA TYR A 257 24.80 -2.06 -0.95
C TYR A 257 23.52 -1.59 -1.66
N ALA A 258 23.50 -0.34 -2.11
CA ALA A 258 22.39 0.25 -2.85
C ALA A 258 22.15 -0.48 -4.19
N LEU A 259 23.22 -0.86 -4.90
CA LEU A 259 23.13 -1.71 -6.09
C LEU A 259 22.50 -3.07 -5.77
N GLY A 260 22.91 -3.74 -4.69
CA GLY A 260 22.28 -4.99 -4.24
C GLY A 260 20.80 -4.80 -3.88
N SER A 261 20.47 -3.67 -3.27
CA SER A 261 19.09 -3.28 -2.91
C SER A 261 18.22 -3.04 -4.16
N ILE A 262 18.78 -2.46 -5.23
CA ILE A 262 18.13 -2.38 -6.54
C ILE A 262 17.88 -3.78 -7.11
N MET A 263 18.86 -4.68 -7.05
CA MET A 263 18.67 -6.06 -7.52
C MET A 263 17.53 -6.75 -6.77
N LEU A 264 17.48 -6.63 -5.44
CA LEU A 264 16.38 -7.21 -4.65
C LEU A 264 15.02 -6.56 -4.98
N SER A 265 14.95 -5.22 -5.00
CA SER A 265 13.68 -4.51 -5.20
C SER A 265 13.10 -4.70 -6.61
N THR A 266 13.95 -4.96 -7.61
CA THR A 266 13.52 -5.31 -8.96
C THR A 266 13.10 -6.78 -9.09
N LEU A 267 13.47 -7.67 -8.16
CA LEU A 267 12.79 -8.97 -8.04
C LEU A 267 11.41 -8.78 -7.40
N PHE A 268 11.32 -8.00 -6.32
CA PHE A 268 10.07 -7.61 -5.69
C PHE A 268 10.25 -6.38 -4.76
N PRO A 269 9.42 -5.32 -4.87
CA PRO A 269 9.64 -4.06 -4.17
C PRO A 269 9.21 -4.10 -2.69
N MET A 270 10.02 -4.76 -1.84
CA MET A 270 9.75 -4.96 -0.41
C MET A 270 10.75 -4.30 0.54
N ASN A 271 11.77 -3.61 0.01
CA ASN A 271 12.96 -3.22 0.78
C ASN A 271 12.69 -2.41 2.05
N LEU A 272 11.56 -1.69 2.16
CA LEU A 272 11.21 -0.94 3.37
C LEU A 272 11.08 -1.83 4.62
N VAL A 273 10.75 -3.13 4.47
CA VAL A 273 10.74 -4.04 5.63
C VAL A 273 12.13 -4.24 6.23
N LEU A 274 13.22 -4.02 5.45
CA LEU A 274 14.59 -4.21 5.90
C LEU A 274 14.98 -3.21 7.01
N ASP A 275 14.30 -2.06 7.09
CA ASP A 275 14.50 -1.09 8.16
C ASP A 275 14.02 -1.63 9.53
N VAL A 276 13.04 -2.55 9.51
CA VAL A 276 12.46 -3.17 10.71
C VAL A 276 13.04 -4.57 10.97
N ASP A 277 13.32 -5.33 9.90
CA ASP A 277 13.94 -6.66 9.91
C ASP A 277 14.95 -6.82 8.76
N PRO A 278 16.24 -6.51 8.98
CA PRO A 278 17.29 -6.69 7.99
C PRO A 278 17.45 -8.14 7.51
N SER A 279 17.07 -9.12 8.32
CA SER A 279 17.20 -10.55 7.97
C SER A 279 16.19 -10.99 6.91
N ALA A 280 15.14 -10.20 6.66
CA ALA A 280 14.13 -10.51 5.67
C ALA A 280 14.70 -10.69 4.26
N LYS A 281 15.79 -9.98 3.92
CA LYS A 281 16.47 -10.11 2.62
C LYS A 281 16.82 -11.55 2.27
N GLU A 282 17.27 -12.36 3.24
CA GLU A 282 17.64 -13.75 3.00
C GLU A 282 16.43 -14.61 2.61
N ARG A 283 15.30 -14.40 3.30
CA ARG A 283 14.05 -15.12 3.04
C ARG A 283 13.48 -14.75 1.67
N PHE A 284 13.42 -13.46 1.36
CA PHE A 284 12.92 -12.98 0.07
C PHE A 284 13.81 -13.41 -1.09
N ILE A 285 15.14 -13.29 -0.98
CA ILE A 285 16.07 -13.73 -2.04
C ILE A 285 15.88 -15.21 -2.35
N LYS A 286 15.76 -16.05 -1.30
CA LYS A 286 15.58 -17.49 -1.46
C LYS A 286 14.22 -17.83 -2.12
N ASP A 287 13.14 -17.23 -1.63
CA ASP A 287 11.78 -17.57 -2.08
C ASP A 287 11.49 -17.02 -3.49
N LEU A 288 11.88 -15.77 -3.77
CA LEU A 288 11.84 -15.18 -5.12
C LEU A 288 12.77 -15.93 -6.06
N GLY A 289 13.93 -16.40 -5.56
CA GLY A 289 14.86 -17.17 -6.37
C GLY A 289 14.27 -18.49 -6.86
N ALA A 290 13.52 -19.18 -6.00
CA ALA A 290 12.77 -20.38 -6.37
C ALA A 290 11.62 -20.06 -7.33
N ASP A 291 10.84 -19.01 -7.07
CA ASP A 291 9.63 -18.70 -7.82
C ASP A 291 9.91 -18.10 -9.21
N LEU A 292 10.92 -17.22 -9.33
CA LEU A 292 11.33 -16.61 -10.60
C LEU A 292 12.34 -17.46 -11.37
N GLY A 293 13.04 -18.40 -10.70
CA GLY A 293 14.14 -19.15 -11.30
C GLY A 293 15.46 -18.36 -11.33
N VAL A 294 15.73 -17.53 -10.32
CA VAL A 294 17.02 -16.84 -10.16
C VAL A 294 18.09 -17.85 -9.79
N SER A 295 19.21 -17.86 -10.49
CA SER A 295 20.30 -18.82 -10.21
C SER A 295 20.94 -18.59 -8.84
N ALA A 296 21.53 -19.64 -8.27
CA ALA A 296 22.19 -19.57 -6.98
C ALA A 296 23.33 -18.53 -6.94
N ASP A 297 24.09 -18.40 -8.03
CA ASP A 297 25.18 -17.41 -8.13
C ASP A 297 24.65 -15.96 -8.06
N ILE A 298 23.47 -15.71 -8.66
CA ILE A 298 22.83 -14.40 -8.60
C ILE A 298 22.22 -14.16 -7.22
N GLN A 299 21.57 -15.15 -6.61
CA GLN A 299 21.10 -15.03 -5.22
C GLN A 299 22.27 -14.68 -4.28
N GLN A 300 23.41 -15.35 -4.46
CA GLN A 300 24.61 -15.13 -3.66
C GLN A 300 25.24 -13.74 -3.89
N ILE A 301 25.29 -13.24 -5.14
CA ILE A 301 25.85 -11.90 -5.39
C ILE A 301 24.97 -10.80 -4.78
N ILE A 302 23.64 -10.94 -4.82
CA ILE A 302 22.72 -10.00 -4.16
C ILE A 302 22.99 -9.98 -2.65
N GLN A 303 23.08 -11.17 -2.02
CA GLN A 303 23.37 -11.30 -0.59
C GLN A 303 24.69 -10.64 -0.19
N HIS A 304 25.77 -10.90 -0.95
CA HIS A 304 27.07 -10.31 -0.65
C HIS A 304 27.11 -8.78 -0.86
N CYS A 305 26.46 -8.25 -1.89
CA CYS A 305 26.33 -6.81 -2.07
C CYS A 305 25.61 -6.16 -0.88
N MET A 306 24.57 -6.82 -0.36
CA MET A 306 23.78 -6.36 0.78
C MET A 306 24.30 -6.83 2.16
N ALA A 307 25.59 -7.19 2.25
CA ALA A 307 26.21 -7.55 3.52
C ALA A 307 26.24 -6.34 4.47
N ASP A 308 25.92 -6.58 5.75
CA ASP A 308 25.87 -5.52 6.77
C ASP A 308 27.26 -4.88 6.97
N GLU A 309 28.30 -5.72 6.98
CA GLU A 309 29.69 -5.27 7.05
C GLU A 309 30.22 -4.86 5.67
N ALA A 310 30.64 -3.59 5.54
CA ALA A 310 31.17 -3.04 4.29
C ALA A 310 32.33 -3.87 3.70
N ALA A 311 33.20 -4.41 4.56
CA ALA A 311 34.36 -5.21 4.15
C ALA A 311 34.00 -6.58 3.54
N GLN A 312 32.75 -7.05 3.69
CA GLN A 312 32.26 -8.30 3.13
C GLN A 312 31.63 -8.11 1.73
N ARG A 313 31.44 -6.85 1.31
CA ARG A 313 30.84 -6.54 0.01
C ARG A 313 31.86 -6.79 -1.11
N PRO A 314 31.44 -7.38 -2.24
CA PRO A 314 32.35 -7.72 -3.32
C PRO A 314 32.78 -6.47 -4.08
N PRO A 315 33.99 -6.46 -4.68
CA PRO A 315 34.37 -5.40 -5.62
C PRO A 315 33.47 -5.42 -6.86
N LEU A 316 33.20 -4.26 -7.46
CA LEU A 316 32.27 -4.13 -8.59
C LEU A 316 32.70 -4.96 -9.81
N GLU A 317 33.99 -5.20 -10.00
CA GLU A 317 34.50 -6.07 -11.08
C GLU A 317 33.97 -7.51 -10.96
N GLN A 318 33.87 -8.02 -9.72
CA GLN A 318 33.28 -9.34 -9.46
C GLN A 318 31.78 -9.33 -9.74
N VAL A 319 31.06 -8.29 -9.33
CA VAL A 319 29.62 -8.13 -9.58
C VAL A 319 29.34 -8.12 -11.09
N VAL A 320 30.07 -7.31 -11.85
CA VAL A 320 29.96 -7.21 -13.32
C VAL A 320 30.24 -8.55 -13.99
N MET A 321 31.25 -9.31 -13.51
CA MET A 321 31.58 -10.62 -14.07
C MET A 321 30.44 -11.63 -13.89
N VAL A 322 29.86 -11.73 -12.69
CA VAL A 322 28.74 -12.65 -12.40
C VAL A 322 27.53 -12.29 -13.25
N LEU A 323 27.17 -11.00 -13.32
CA LEU A 323 26.03 -10.54 -14.13
C LEU A 323 26.25 -10.80 -15.63
N LYS A 324 27.47 -10.61 -16.14
CA LYS A 324 27.81 -10.92 -17.53
C LYS A 324 27.61 -12.40 -17.87
N GLN A 325 27.98 -13.30 -16.95
CA GLN A 325 27.75 -14.73 -17.12
C GLN A 325 26.26 -15.04 -17.14
N ALA A 326 25.48 -14.47 -16.21
CA ALA A 326 24.03 -14.66 -16.16
C ALA A 326 23.30 -14.18 -17.43
N VAL A 327 23.68 -13.01 -17.96
CA VAL A 327 23.19 -12.52 -19.26
C VAL A 327 23.52 -13.50 -20.38
N SER A 328 24.73 -14.06 -20.41
CA SER A 328 25.13 -14.99 -21.47
C SER A 328 24.33 -16.31 -21.42
N SER A 329 24.11 -16.85 -20.20
CA SER A 329 23.37 -18.09 -19.98
C SER A 329 21.88 -17.93 -20.30
N SER A 330 21.25 -16.81 -19.91
CA SER A 330 19.82 -16.57 -20.17
C SER A 330 19.49 -16.50 -21.66
N HIS A 331 20.39 -15.97 -22.49
CA HIS A 331 20.25 -15.97 -23.95
C HIS A 331 20.30 -17.38 -24.54
N SER A 332 21.14 -18.27 -24.00
CA SER A 332 21.25 -19.65 -24.48
C SER A 332 19.99 -20.46 -24.15
N GLU A 333 19.46 -20.33 -22.94
CA GLU A 333 18.26 -21.05 -22.51
C GLU A 333 17.00 -20.58 -23.26
N ALA A 334 16.90 -19.28 -23.58
CA ALA A 334 15.76 -18.73 -24.32
C ALA A 334 15.68 -19.30 -25.76
N LEU A 335 16.83 -19.65 -26.35
CA LEU A 335 16.91 -20.29 -27.67
C LEU A 335 16.47 -21.76 -27.62
N ASP A 336 16.78 -22.48 -26.53
CA ASP A 336 16.40 -23.89 -26.35
C ASP A 336 14.91 -24.07 -26.02
N LEU A 337 14.31 -23.17 -25.24
CA LEU A 337 12.89 -23.21 -24.88
C LEU A 337 11.98 -22.93 -26.07
N ARG A 338 12.38 -22.03 -26.99
CA ARG A 338 11.67 -21.80 -28.27
C ARG A 338 11.65 -23.04 -29.17
N GLN A 339 12.56 -24.00 -28.96
CA GLN A 339 12.62 -25.26 -29.71
C GLN A 339 11.91 -26.43 -29.00
N ARG A 340 11.55 -26.28 -27.72
CA ARG A 340 10.88 -27.30 -26.90
C ARG A 340 9.52 -26.82 -26.39
N SER A 341 8.60 -26.48 -27.29
CA SER A 341 7.19 -26.28 -26.94
C SER A 341 6.44 -27.62 -26.92
N SER A 342 6.64 -28.42 -25.86
CA SER A 342 5.70 -29.46 -25.40
C SER A 342 6.23 -30.19 -24.16
N SER A 343 5.89 -29.69 -22.97
CA SER A 343 5.53 -30.50 -21.79
C SER A 343 5.27 -29.55 -20.63
N HIS A 344 4.12 -29.72 -19.99
CA HIS A 344 3.74 -29.01 -18.77
C HIS A 344 4.82 -29.19 -17.71
N SER A 345 5.40 -28.08 -17.23
CA SER A 345 6.19 -28.10 -16.00
C SER A 345 5.23 -28.38 -14.85
N GLN A 346 5.40 -29.55 -14.24
CA GLN A 346 4.82 -29.87 -12.94
C GLN A 346 5.11 -28.70 -12.00
N ALA A 347 4.05 -28.14 -11.44
CA ALA A 347 4.12 -27.19 -10.35
C ALA A 347 5.09 -27.74 -9.31
N SER A 348 6.04 -26.90 -8.88
CA SER A 348 6.80 -27.15 -7.66
C SER A 348 5.81 -27.56 -6.58
N ASP A 349 6.03 -28.71 -5.94
CA ASP A 349 5.33 -29.12 -4.73
C ASP A 349 5.49 -28.01 -3.68
N LEU A 350 4.56 -27.05 -3.68
CA LEU A 350 4.50 -25.98 -2.68
C LEU A 350 4.12 -26.67 -1.37
N MET A 351 5.07 -26.67 -0.43
CA MET A 351 4.88 -27.27 0.88
C MET A 351 3.67 -26.62 1.56
N GLN A 352 2.59 -27.40 1.69
CA GLN A 352 1.50 -27.06 2.59
C GLN A 352 2.08 -26.84 3.99
N LEU A 353 1.76 -25.70 4.60
CA LEU A 353 2.13 -25.43 5.98
C LEU A 353 1.39 -26.42 6.88
N SER A 354 2.12 -27.10 7.76
CA SER A 354 1.47 -27.95 8.76
C SER A 354 0.68 -27.12 9.76
N SER A 355 -0.43 -27.65 10.27
CA SER A 355 -1.21 -26.97 11.32
C SER A 355 -0.36 -26.64 12.54
N ALA A 356 0.64 -27.47 12.88
CA ALA A 356 1.58 -27.21 13.96
C ALA A 356 2.41 -25.92 13.74
N GLN A 357 2.89 -25.67 12.52
CA GLN A 357 3.62 -24.45 12.18
C GLN A 357 2.71 -23.21 12.23
N LEU A 358 1.48 -23.34 11.76
CA LEU A 358 0.48 -22.27 11.81
C LEU A 358 0.16 -21.90 13.26
N TYR A 359 -0.13 -22.90 14.11
CA TYR A 359 -0.43 -22.66 15.53
C TYR A 359 0.75 -22.08 16.29
N GLN A 360 1.97 -22.57 16.06
CA GLN A 360 3.17 -21.99 16.67
C GLN A 360 3.35 -20.51 16.26
N THR A 361 3.05 -20.17 15.01
CA THR A 361 3.12 -18.79 14.54
C THR A 361 2.05 -17.92 15.21
N VAL A 362 0.82 -18.41 15.29
CA VAL A 362 -0.30 -17.73 15.97
C VAL A 362 -0.02 -17.52 17.45
N ASP A 363 0.51 -18.53 18.15
CA ASP A 363 0.91 -18.41 19.56
C ASP A 363 1.97 -17.32 19.74
N GLY A 364 3.01 -17.31 18.89
CA GLY A 364 4.03 -16.26 18.93
C GLY A 364 3.49 -14.86 18.64
N LEU A 365 2.49 -14.73 17.76
CA LEU A 365 1.80 -13.46 17.51
C LEU A 365 1.07 -12.98 18.77
N ILE A 366 0.30 -13.85 19.42
CA ILE A 366 -0.41 -13.53 20.66
C ILE A 366 0.57 -13.10 21.76
N ASP A 367 1.67 -13.83 21.92
CA ASP A 367 2.70 -13.51 22.93
C ASP A 367 3.29 -12.12 22.72
N TYR A 368 3.64 -11.77 21.47
CA TYR A 368 4.15 -10.44 21.16
C TYR A 368 3.10 -9.36 21.40
N ILE A 369 1.86 -9.56 20.93
CA ILE A 369 0.77 -8.59 21.09
C ILE A 369 0.55 -8.30 22.58
N LEU A 370 0.36 -9.33 23.40
CA LEU A 370 0.09 -9.17 24.84
C LEU A 370 1.26 -8.55 25.59
N THR A 371 2.51 -8.91 25.23
CA THR A 371 3.70 -8.34 25.87
C THR A 371 3.95 -6.88 25.45
N SER A 372 3.49 -6.49 24.27
CA SER A 372 3.63 -5.12 23.74
C SER A 372 2.60 -4.12 24.31
N ALA A 373 1.64 -4.59 25.11
CA ALA A 373 0.60 -3.76 25.70
C ALA A 373 1.19 -2.72 26.67
N ASP A 374 0.89 -1.44 26.45
CA ASP A 374 1.28 -0.33 27.33
C ASP A 374 0.06 0.24 28.04
N PHE A 375 -0.20 -0.29 29.24
CA PHE A 375 -1.33 0.12 30.08
C PHE A 375 -1.19 1.54 30.66
N THR A 376 -0.04 2.21 30.48
CA THR A 376 0.15 3.60 30.94
C THR A 376 -0.39 4.62 29.94
N ARG A 377 -0.56 4.23 28.68
CA ARG A 377 -1.10 5.08 27.62
C ARG A 377 -2.62 5.09 27.61
N ARG A 378 -3.19 6.21 27.14
CA ARG A 378 -4.64 6.39 26.93
C ARG A 378 -5.03 6.56 25.47
N ASP A 379 -4.06 6.86 24.62
CA ASP A 379 -4.27 7.09 23.18
C ASP A 379 -4.13 5.82 22.35
N ARG A 380 -3.47 4.79 22.88
CA ARG A 380 -3.41 3.42 22.34
C ARG A 380 -2.97 2.43 23.41
N LEU A 381 -3.40 1.17 23.31
CA LEU A 381 -2.91 0.09 24.17
C LEU A 381 -1.74 -0.67 23.54
N PHE A 382 -1.88 -1.03 22.25
CA PHE A 382 -0.88 -1.80 21.52
C PHE A 382 -0.21 -0.96 20.43
N PRO A 383 0.93 -1.38 19.85
CA PRO A 383 1.46 -0.81 18.62
C PRO A 383 0.45 -0.98 17.48
N ALA A 384 0.08 0.08 16.78
CA ALA A 384 -0.98 0.06 15.78
C ALA A 384 -0.69 1.03 14.63
N ASP A 385 -1.54 0.98 13.61
CA ASP A 385 -1.59 1.95 12.53
C ASP A 385 -1.64 3.41 13.03
N PRO A 386 -0.92 4.36 12.38
CA PRO A 386 -0.96 5.78 12.74
C PRO A 386 -2.36 6.40 12.76
N MET A 387 -3.30 5.87 11.99
CA MET A 387 -4.70 6.34 11.96
C MET A 387 -5.37 6.28 13.33
N ILE A 388 -4.86 5.48 14.28
CA ILE A 388 -5.37 5.46 15.66
C ILE A 388 -5.29 6.83 16.34
N PHE A 389 -4.30 7.66 15.98
CA PHE A 389 -4.07 8.97 16.60
C PHE A 389 -4.96 10.08 16.02
N THR A 390 -5.50 9.87 14.82
CA THR A 390 -6.45 10.80 14.19
C THR A 390 -7.88 10.36 14.40
N THR A 391 -8.13 9.09 14.74
CA THR A 391 -9.47 8.51 14.89
C THR A 391 -9.83 8.22 16.35
N ASN A 392 -9.65 7.00 16.84
CA ASN A 392 -9.90 6.65 18.24
C ASN A 392 -9.18 5.36 18.69
N PRO A 393 -8.89 5.22 20.01
CA PRO A 393 -8.13 4.09 20.57
C PRO A 393 -8.85 2.73 20.57
N LEU A 394 -10.16 2.70 20.33
CA LEU A 394 -10.99 1.50 20.50
C LEU A 394 -11.59 0.95 19.21
N SER A 395 -11.34 1.56 18.06
CA SER A 395 -11.86 1.07 16.77
C SER A 395 -11.51 -0.40 16.55
N VAL A 396 -12.33 -1.11 15.79
CA VAL A 396 -12.03 -2.49 15.40
C VAL A 396 -10.85 -2.50 14.44
N ALA A 397 -10.82 -1.58 13.47
CA ALA A 397 -9.77 -1.49 12.45
C ALA A 397 -8.38 -1.35 13.05
N PHE A 398 -8.17 -0.33 13.90
CA PHE A 398 -6.83 0.08 14.33
C PHE A 398 -6.65 0.05 15.86
N GLY A 399 -7.74 -0.06 16.62
CA GLY A 399 -7.75 0.05 18.07
C GLY A 399 -7.76 -1.28 18.83
N ALA A 400 -7.95 -1.18 20.15
CA ALA A 400 -7.92 -2.32 21.05
C ALA A 400 -9.05 -3.34 20.81
N SER A 401 -10.19 -2.92 20.24
CA SER A 401 -11.31 -3.84 19.98
C SER A 401 -10.95 -4.88 18.90
N GLY A 402 -10.14 -4.52 17.91
CA GLY A 402 -9.66 -5.48 16.90
C GLY A 402 -8.82 -6.60 17.51
N VAL A 403 -7.95 -6.25 18.47
CA VAL A 403 -7.14 -7.22 19.22
C VAL A 403 -8.00 -8.07 20.14
N ALA A 404 -8.96 -7.45 20.86
CA ALA A 404 -9.88 -8.19 21.72
C ALA A 404 -10.72 -9.20 20.93
N HIS A 405 -11.23 -8.80 19.76
CA HIS A 405 -11.96 -9.68 18.84
C HIS A 405 -11.12 -10.90 18.42
N MET A 406 -9.85 -10.67 18.05
CA MET A 406 -8.91 -11.77 17.74
C MET A 406 -8.72 -12.73 18.92
N LEU A 407 -8.51 -12.20 20.14
CA LEU A 407 -8.30 -13.02 21.32
C LEU A 407 -9.52 -13.88 21.66
N VAL A 408 -10.74 -13.34 21.53
CA VAL A 408 -11.98 -14.14 21.71
C VAL A 408 -12.05 -15.27 20.68
N HIS A 409 -11.73 -15.01 19.42
CA HIS A 409 -11.84 -16.04 18.36
C HIS A 409 -10.77 -17.14 18.47
N ILE A 410 -9.59 -16.84 19.02
CA ILE A 410 -8.47 -17.81 19.09
C ILE A 410 -8.35 -18.45 20.47
N ARG A 411 -8.59 -17.70 21.56
CA ARG A 411 -8.42 -18.17 22.95
C ARG A 411 -9.75 -18.32 23.70
N SER A 412 -10.87 -17.87 23.13
CA SER A 412 -12.17 -17.80 23.81
C SER A 412 -12.18 -16.93 25.07
N GLU A 413 -11.15 -16.09 25.27
CA GLU A 413 -11.06 -15.17 26.40
C GLU A 413 -10.22 -13.93 26.07
N VAL A 414 -10.47 -12.84 26.79
CA VAL A 414 -9.68 -11.60 26.73
C VAL A 414 -9.08 -11.34 28.11
N PRO A 415 -7.76 -11.04 28.24
CA PRO A 415 -7.15 -10.71 29.51
C PRO A 415 -7.89 -9.60 30.25
N SER A 416 -8.10 -9.78 31.54
CA SER A 416 -8.86 -8.84 32.38
C SER A 416 -8.27 -7.43 32.39
N SER A 417 -6.95 -7.30 32.26
CA SER A 417 -6.24 -6.02 32.14
C SER A 417 -6.58 -5.27 30.86
N VAL A 418 -6.65 -5.97 29.71
CA VAL A 418 -7.04 -5.39 28.40
C VAL A 418 -8.49 -4.90 28.48
N ARG A 419 -9.39 -5.76 28.97
CA ARG A 419 -10.80 -5.39 29.17
C ARG A 419 -10.95 -4.20 30.11
N ALA A 420 -10.24 -4.19 31.24
CA ALA A 420 -10.25 -3.07 32.17
C ALA A 420 -9.78 -1.78 31.52
N TRP A 421 -8.70 -1.83 30.72
CA TRP A 421 -8.19 -0.66 29.99
C TRP A 421 -9.22 -0.09 29.01
N MET A 422 -9.88 -0.95 28.22
CA MET A 422 -10.94 -0.50 27.30
C MET A 422 -12.07 0.22 28.06
N LEU A 423 -12.46 -0.33 29.23
CA LEU A 423 -13.49 0.24 30.10
C LEU A 423 -13.10 1.57 30.78
N THR A 424 -11.82 1.98 30.77
CA THR A 424 -11.42 3.28 31.31
C THR A 424 -11.72 4.46 30.38
N HIS A 425 -12.08 4.18 29.12
CA HIS A 425 -12.37 5.20 28.13
C HIS A 425 -13.81 5.70 28.26
N ASP A 426 -13.98 7.00 28.08
CA ASP A 426 -15.29 7.63 27.99
C ASP A 426 -15.82 7.49 26.57
N ILE A 427 -16.62 6.44 26.34
CA ILE A 427 -17.15 6.07 25.02
C ILE A 427 -18.47 6.82 24.77
N SER A 428 -18.40 7.81 23.88
CA SER A 428 -19.48 8.76 23.59
C SER A 428 -19.54 9.16 22.10
N GLN A 429 -20.70 9.69 21.68
CA GLN A 429 -20.97 10.06 20.28
C GLN A 429 -20.17 11.29 19.80
N ASP A 430 -19.61 12.09 20.71
CA ASP A 430 -18.73 13.21 20.39
C ASP A 430 -17.27 12.79 20.11
N LYS A 431 -16.90 11.55 20.45
CA LYS A 431 -15.52 11.04 20.34
C LYS A 431 -15.37 9.83 19.45
N TYR A 432 -16.46 9.10 19.20
CA TYR A 432 -16.44 7.85 18.44
C TYR A 432 -17.51 7.90 17.34
N PRO A 433 -17.14 7.60 16.08
CA PRO A 433 -18.10 7.58 14.97
C PRO A 433 -19.05 6.39 15.11
N ALA A 434 -20.06 6.28 14.24
CA ALA A 434 -21.10 5.25 14.37
C ALA A 434 -20.74 3.89 13.78
N GLY A 435 -19.93 3.84 12.71
CA GLY A 435 -19.69 2.66 11.86
C GLY A 435 -19.12 1.41 12.54
N LEU A 436 -19.06 0.32 11.77
CA LEU A 436 -18.60 -0.99 12.27
C LEU A 436 -17.09 -0.97 12.56
N TYR A 437 -16.26 -0.72 11.55
CA TYR A 437 -14.81 -0.88 11.72
C TYR A 437 -14.18 0.27 12.51
N MET A 438 -14.75 1.46 12.42
CA MET A 438 -14.18 2.66 13.04
C MET A 438 -14.87 3.10 14.33
N GLY A 439 -16.06 2.59 14.62
CA GLY A 439 -16.98 3.27 15.51
C GLY A 439 -17.67 2.42 16.57
N LEU A 440 -18.69 3.02 17.16
CA LEU A 440 -19.50 2.48 18.25
C LEU A 440 -20.11 1.13 17.91
N SER A 441 -20.50 0.88 16.65
CA SER A 441 -21.13 -0.38 16.26
C SER A 441 -20.18 -1.56 16.41
N GLY A 442 -18.93 -1.47 15.91
CA GLY A 442 -17.98 -2.56 16.10
C GLY A 442 -17.47 -2.69 17.52
N ILE A 443 -17.30 -1.57 18.22
CA ILE A 443 -16.97 -1.60 19.66
C ILE A 443 -18.06 -2.36 20.42
N ALA A 444 -19.34 -2.06 20.16
CA ALA A 444 -20.47 -2.78 20.76
C ALA A 444 -20.45 -4.27 20.42
N TRP A 445 -20.22 -4.64 19.15
CA TRP A 445 -20.11 -6.03 18.72
C TRP A 445 -19.03 -6.77 19.52
N VAL A 446 -17.81 -6.23 19.57
CA VAL A 446 -16.69 -6.89 20.25
C VAL A 446 -16.92 -6.99 21.76
N LEU A 447 -17.51 -5.97 22.38
CA LEU A 447 -17.82 -6.00 23.81
C LEU A 447 -18.88 -7.05 24.15
N TRP A 448 -19.84 -7.29 23.25
CA TRP A 448 -20.77 -8.41 23.37
C TRP A 448 -20.01 -9.74 23.37
N GLU A 449 -19.10 -9.94 22.42
CA GLU A 449 -18.24 -11.15 22.34
C GLU A 449 -17.34 -11.32 23.56
N CYS A 450 -16.96 -10.23 24.23
CA CYS A 450 -16.23 -10.24 25.50
C CYS A 450 -17.11 -10.52 26.74
N GLY A 451 -18.42 -10.76 26.56
CA GLY A 451 -19.38 -11.01 27.63
C GLY A 451 -19.86 -9.77 28.37
N LEU A 452 -19.77 -8.58 27.76
CA LEU A 452 -20.21 -7.30 28.34
C LEU A 452 -21.52 -6.81 27.68
N GLU A 453 -22.54 -7.67 27.71
CA GLU A 453 -23.80 -7.53 26.97
C GLU A 453 -24.56 -6.22 27.26
N ASP A 454 -24.67 -5.81 28.53
CA ASP A 454 -25.39 -4.58 28.93
C ASP A 454 -24.74 -3.33 28.32
N MET A 455 -23.41 -3.24 28.40
CA MET A 455 -22.68 -2.10 27.87
C MET A 455 -22.67 -2.11 26.34
N ALA A 456 -22.51 -3.28 25.73
CA ALA A 456 -22.61 -3.47 24.30
C ALA A 456 -23.97 -2.99 23.76
N THR A 457 -25.05 -3.35 24.43
CA THR A 457 -26.42 -2.90 24.12
C THR A 457 -26.57 -1.38 24.22
N GLN A 458 -26.08 -0.77 25.30
CA GLN A 458 -26.12 0.68 25.47
C GLN A 458 -25.33 1.42 24.38
N LEU A 459 -24.15 0.91 24.01
CA LEU A 459 -23.34 1.52 22.96
C LEU A 459 -23.99 1.39 21.58
N LEU A 460 -24.63 0.26 21.27
CA LEU A 460 -25.35 0.10 20.01
C LEU A 460 -26.55 1.04 19.93
N HIS A 461 -27.27 1.29 21.03
CA HIS A 461 -28.30 2.33 21.06
C HIS A 461 -27.72 3.72 20.75
N LYS A 462 -26.59 4.09 21.36
CA LYS A 462 -25.90 5.35 21.05
C LYS A 462 -25.45 5.42 19.59
N ALA A 463 -25.01 4.30 19.00
CA ALA A 463 -24.66 4.27 17.57
C ALA A 463 -25.87 4.59 16.68
N GLY A 464 -27.04 4.05 17.01
CA GLY A 464 -28.29 4.31 16.28
C GLY A 464 -28.82 5.73 16.44
N GLU A 465 -28.45 6.42 17.53
CA GLU A 465 -28.80 7.82 17.80
C GLU A 465 -27.72 8.81 17.35
N HIS A 466 -26.65 8.32 16.72
CA HIS A 466 -25.50 9.14 16.36
C HIS A 466 -25.88 10.14 15.25
N PRO A 467 -25.58 11.44 15.40
CA PRO A 467 -26.03 12.48 14.47
C PRO A 467 -25.46 12.32 13.06
N LEU A 468 -24.26 11.72 12.94
CA LEU A 468 -23.58 11.49 11.66
C LEU A 468 -23.81 10.07 11.08
N LEU A 469 -24.73 9.27 11.65
CA LEU A 469 -24.93 7.87 11.23
C LEU A 469 -25.21 7.73 9.72
N PHE A 470 -25.98 8.66 9.17
CA PHE A 470 -26.44 8.64 7.78
C PHE A 470 -25.58 9.48 6.83
N GLU A 471 -24.46 10.04 7.30
CA GLU A 471 -23.50 10.79 6.46
C GLU A 471 -22.67 9.87 5.55
N SER A 472 -22.57 8.58 5.91
CA SER A 472 -22.05 7.54 5.04
C SER A 472 -23.00 6.35 5.01
N ALA A 473 -23.22 5.80 3.81
CA ALA A 473 -23.99 4.58 3.62
C ALA A 473 -23.20 3.32 3.97
N ASP A 474 -21.87 3.37 4.04
CA ASP A 474 -21.01 2.20 3.97
C ASP A 474 -20.90 1.35 5.25
N ILE A 475 -20.19 0.22 5.18
CA ILE A 475 -19.95 -0.66 6.34
C ILE A 475 -18.94 -0.05 7.31
N PHE A 476 -17.91 0.60 6.78
CA PHE A 476 -16.72 0.98 7.54
C PHE A 476 -17.00 2.11 8.53
N TYR A 477 -17.61 3.19 8.04
CA TYR A 477 -17.91 4.43 8.77
C TYR A 477 -19.40 4.57 9.07
N GLY A 478 -20.26 3.94 8.25
CA GLY A 478 -21.64 4.39 8.08
C GLY A 478 -22.76 3.47 8.58
N ALA A 479 -23.94 3.77 8.05
CA ALA A 479 -25.22 3.18 8.42
C ALA A 479 -25.29 1.66 8.21
N THR A 480 -24.69 1.14 7.12
CA THR A 480 -24.70 -0.31 6.84
C THR A 480 -23.95 -1.09 7.92
N GLY A 481 -22.84 -0.55 8.44
CA GLY A 481 -22.08 -1.19 9.53
C GLY A 481 -22.90 -1.30 10.82
N TYR A 482 -23.68 -0.26 11.14
CA TYR A 482 -24.63 -0.27 12.24
C TYR A 482 -25.78 -1.27 12.00
N GLY A 483 -26.37 -1.27 10.80
CA GLY A 483 -27.44 -2.21 10.43
C GLY A 483 -27.00 -3.68 10.54
N LEU A 484 -25.79 -4.00 10.07
CA LEU A 484 -25.21 -5.33 10.19
C LEU A 484 -24.98 -5.74 11.65
N THR A 485 -24.56 -4.80 12.49
CA THR A 485 -24.42 -5.03 13.93
C THR A 485 -25.77 -5.26 14.61
N CYS A 486 -26.83 -4.54 14.19
CA CYS A 486 -28.19 -4.80 14.67
C CYS A 486 -28.64 -6.21 14.30
N LEU A 487 -28.37 -6.69 13.08
CA LEU A 487 -28.66 -8.09 12.71
C LEU A 487 -27.89 -9.09 13.57
N ARG A 488 -26.62 -8.82 13.90
CA ARG A 488 -25.86 -9.65 14.84
C ARG A 488 -26.55 -9.73 16.21
N PHE A 489 -26.98 -8.59 16.76
CA PHE A 489 -27.67 -8.54 18.06
C PHE A 489 -29.02 -9.24 18.01
N TYR A 490 -29.77 -9.11 16.91
CA TYR A 490 -30.99 -9.87 16.69
C TYR A 490 -30.72 -11.38 16.74
N LEU A 491 -29.66 -11.86 16.07
CA LEU A 491 -29.32 -13.29 16.07
C LEU A 491 -28.88 -13.80 17.46
N ASN A 492 -28.24 -12.95 18.26
CA ASN A 492 -27.80 -13.32 19.61
C ASN A 492 -28.95 -13.31 20.63
N THR A 493 -29.91 -12.41 20.49
CA THR A 493 -30.95 -12.14 21.51
C THR A 493 -32.35 -12.61 21.14
N GLY A 494 -32.66 -12.71 19.85
CA GLY A 494 -34.01 -12.89 19.33
C GLY A 494 -34.92 -11.66 19.45
N ASP A 495 -34.41 -10.51 19.93
CA ASP A 495 -35.21 -9.30 20.12
C ASP A 495 -35.47 -8.61 18.77
N GLN A 496 -36.75 -8.57 18.39
CA GLN A 496 -37.24 -7.96 17.15
C GLN A 496 -36.90 -6.47 17.03
N SER A 497 -36.70 -5.76 18.14
CA SER A 497 -36.32 -4.34 18.10
C SER A 497 -35.01 -4.10 17.34
N TRP A 498 -34.09 -5.08 17.35
CA TRP A 498 -32.85 -5.02 16.58
C TRP A 498 -33.08 -5.28 15.09
N LEU A 499 -33.96 -6.23 14.75
CA LEU A 499 -34.33 -6.47 13.35
C LEU A 499 -35.05 -5.26 12.76
N ASP A 500 -35.92 -4.61 13.52
CA ASP A 500 -36.61 -3.38 13.10
C ASP A 500 -35.62 -2.24 12.81
N ARG A 501 -34.58 -2.08 13.66
CA ARG A 501 -33.50 -1.11 13.42
C ARG A 501 -32.70 -1.45 12.17
N ALA A 502 -32.37 -2.72 11.94
CA ALA A 502 -31.69 -3.13 10.72
C ALA A 502 -32.57 -2.90 9.47
N MET A 503 -33.87 -3.20 9.54
CA MET A 503 -34.82 -2.92 8.47
C MET A 503 -34.92 -1.43 8.15
N HIS A 504 -34.88 -0.56 9.17
CA HIS A 504 -34.85 0.88 8.96
C HIS A 504 -33.64 1.34 8.14
N ILE A 505 -32.46 0.77 8.40
CA ILE A 505 -31.26 1.04 7.59
C ILE A 505 -31.44 0.54 6.15
N GLY A 506 -31.98 -0.68 5.98
CA GLY A 506 -32.28 -1.22 4.66
C GLY A 506 -33.23 -0.31 3.86
N GLU A 507 -34.31 0.15 4.50
CA GLU A 507 -35.30 1.06 3.89
C GLU A 507 -34.68 2.41 3.52
N TRP A 508 -33.80 2.96 4.37
CA TRP A 508 -33.07 4.18 4.07
C TRP A 508 -32.13 3.99 2.86
N LEU A 509 -31.38 2.88 2.79
CA LEU A 509 -30.51 2.57 1.66
C LEU A 509 -31.28 2.46 0.34
N MET A 510 -32.47 1.87 0.37
CA MET A 510 -33.36 1.80 -0.81
C MET A 510 -33.86 3.18 -1.25
N GLN A 511 -34.03 4.12 -0.33
CA GLN A 511 -34.50 5.48 -0.63
C GLN A 511 -33.37 6.39 -1.14
N THR A 512 -32.13 6.14 -0.71
CA THR A 512 -30.98 6.99 -1.02
C THR A 512 -30.11 6.45 -2.16
N CYS A 513 -30.34 5.22 -2.63
CA CYS A 513 -29.60 4.70 -3.76
C CYS A 513 -29.87 5.51 -5.03
N GLN A 514 -28.83 5.78 -5.79
CA GLN A 514 -28.94 6.43 -7.10
C GLN A 514 -28.98 5.36 -8.18
N GLU A 515 -30.09 5.27 -8.90
CA GLU A 515 -30.21 4.40 -10.06
C GLU A 515 -29.32 4.92 -11.20
N VAL A 516 -28.55 4.01 -11.79
CA VAL A 516 -27.67 4.28 -12.94
C VAL A 516 -27.91 3.22 -14.01
N GLU A 517 -27.31 3.38 -15.19
CA GLU A 517 -27.57 2.49 -16.34
C GLU A 517 -27.39 0.99 -15.99
N LYS A 518 -26.44 0.67 -15.11
CA LYS A 518 -26.15 -0.69 -14.67
C LYS A 518 -26.18 -0.80 -13.15
N GLY A 519 -27.38 -0.83 -12.59
CA GLY A 519 -27.59 -1.06 -11.15
C GLY A 519 -27.78 0.23 -10.35
N CYS A 520 -27.29 0.25 -9.12
CA CYS A 520 -27.39 1.42 -8.24
C CYS A 520 -26.11 1.64 -7.43
N CYS A 521 -25.91 2.87 -6.95
CA CYS A 521 -24.75 3.27 -6.18
C CYS A 521 -25.09 4.32 -5.11
N TRP A 522 -24.14 4.56 -4.20
CA TRP A 522 -24.22 5.59 -3.16
C TRP A 522 -22.97 6.48 -3.22
N PRO A 523 -23.04 7.64 -3.88
CA PRO A 523 -21.95 8.62 -3.84
C PRO A 523 -21.79 9.20 -2.43
N ASP A 524 -20.56 9.54 -2.06
CA ASP A 524 -20.29 10.29 -0.82
C ASP A 524 -20.59 11.80 -1.00
N GLN A 525 -20.29 12.59 0.04
CA GLN A 525 -20.55 14.03 0.07
C GLN A 525 -19.82 14.80 -1.05
N ASP A 526 -18.68 14.29 -1.53
CA ASP A 526 -17.88 14.88 -2.60
C ASP A 526 -18.29 14.35 -3.98
N GLY A 527 -19.32 13.49 -4.04
CA GLY A 527 -19.80 12.84 -5.26
C GLY A 527 -18.92 11.66 -5.70
N GLN A 528 -17.95 11.24 -4.88
CA GLN A 528 -17.10 10.10 -5.17
C GLN A 528 -17.89 8.80 -4.98
N ILE A 529 -17.82 7.91 -5.97
CA ILE A 529 -18.42 6.58 -5.87
C ILE A 529 -17.34 5.57 -5.56
N TRP A 530 -17.43 4.94 -4.39
CA TRP A 530 -16.50 3.91 -3.95
C TRP A 530 -16.93 2.53 -4.45
N LEU A 531 -15.94 1.65 -4.68
CA LEU A 531 -16.14 0.25 -5.05
C LEU A 531 -15.49 -0.67 -4.01
N GLY A 532 -15.89 -1.94 -4.00
CA GLY A 532 -15.39 -2.95 -3.07
C GLY A 532 -16.21 -3.07 -1.78
N TYR A 533 -15.69 -3.82 -0.81
CA TYR A 533 -16.48 -4.29 0.34
C TYR A 533 -16.79 -3.22 1.38
N THR A 534 -15.78 -2.46 1.80
CA THR A 534 -15.91 -1.63 3.03
C THR A 534 -16.67 -0.34 2.78
N ARG A 535 -16.38 0.34 1.66
CA ARG A 535 -16.94 1.63 1.26
C ARG A 535 -17.87 1.54 0.05
N GLY A 536 -17.74 0.48 -0.75
CA GLY A 536 -18.51 0.29 -1.97
C GLY A 536 -19.83 -0.44 -1.78
N GLY A 537 -20.51 -0.65 -2.92
CA GLY A 537 -21.80 -1.33 -2.99
C GLY A 537 -21.74 -2.80 -2.57
N SER A 538 -20.57 -3.45 -2.61
CA SER A 538 -20.45 -4.87 -2.26
C SER A 538 -20.73 -5.16 -0.79
N GLY A 539 -20.33 -4.28 0.13
CA GLY A 539 -20.68 -4.42 1.55
C GLY A 539 -22.17 -4.18 1.79
N ILE A 540 -22.71 -3.12 1.18
CA ILE A 540 -24.13 -2.76 1.23
C ILE A 540 -24.99 -3.91 0.71
N ALA A 541 -24.62 -4.48 -0.43
CA ALA A 541 -25.31 -5.62 -1.02
C ALA A 541 -25.32 -6.83 -0.08
N LEU A 542 -24.19 -7.12 0.59
CA LEU A 542 -24.13 -8.25 1.52
C LEU A 542 -25.03 -8.04 2.74
N PHE A 543 -25.05 -6.84 3.30
CA PHE A 543 -25.98 -6.49 4.38
C PHE A 543 -27.44 -6.67 3.95
N LEU A 544 -27.81 -6.18 2.75
CA LEU A 544 -29.16 -6.31 2.22
C LEU A 544 -29.55 -7.78 1.96
N LEU A 545 -28.60 -8.63 1.55
CA LEU A 545 -28.81 -10.07 1.43
C LEU A 545 -29.14 -10.70 2.80
N TYR A 546 -28.36 -10.39 3.84
CA TYR A 546 -28.65 -10.87 5.20
C TYR A 546 -29.98 -10.35 5.74
N LEU A 547 -30.31 -9.10 5.45
CA LEU A 547 -31.58 -8.51 5.84
C LEU A 547 -32.76 -9.19 5.14
N TYR A 548 -32.62 -9.54 3.86
CA TYR A 548 -33.59 -10.37 3.14
C TYR A 548 -33.78 -11.73 3.83
N LEU A 549 -32.71 -12.42 4.18
CA LEU A 549 -32.79 -13.72 4.86
C LEU A 549 -33.46 -13.63 6.25
N ALA A 550 -33.17 -12.56 7.00
CA ALA A 550 -33.73 -12.36 8.33
C ALA A 550 -35.19 -11.88 8.31
N SER A 551 -35.58 -11.07 7.32
CA SER A 551 -36.91 -10.41 7.27
C SER A 551 -37.89 -11.04 6.28
N GLY A 552 -37.41 -11.80 5.29
CA GLY A 552 -38.19 -12.35 4.17
C GLY A 552 -38.63 -11.32 3.12
N ARG A 553 -38.19 -10.06 3.19
CA ARG A 553 -38.60 -9.00 2.24
C ARG A 553 -37.72 -8.99 0.98
N SER A 554 -38.29 -9.40 -0.17
CA SER A 554 -37.55 -9.52 -1.44
C SER A 554 -36.94 -8.22 -1.97
N GLN A 555 -37.52 -7.07 -1.62
CA GLN A 555 -37.05 -5.76 -2.05
C GLN A 555 -35.59 -5.48 -1.63
N PHE A 556 -35.16 -6.00 -0.46
CA PHE A 556 -33.77 -5.86 -0.05
C PHE A 556 -32.83 -6.67 -0.94
N LEU A 557 -33.23 -7.90 -1.33
CA LEU A 557 -32.46 -8.70 -2.28
C LEU A 557 -32.36 -7.98 -3.63
N GLU A 558 -33.46 -7.43 -4.14
CA GLU A 558 -33.49 -6.71 -5.43
C GLU A 558 -32.49 -5.54 -5.47
N ILE A 559 -32.45 -4.70 -4.43
CA ILE A 559 -31.47 -3.60 -4.35
C ILE A 559 -30.04 -4.13 -4.16
N GLY A 560 -29.86 -5.20 -3.38
CA GLY A 560 -28.55 -5.86 -3.25
C GLY A 560 -28.02 -6.39 -4.59
N GLU A 561 -28.89 -6.96 -5.42
CA GLU A 561 -28.54 -7.41 -6.77
C GLU A 561 -28.17 -6.24 -7.70
N GLN A 562 -28.84 -5.09 -7.57
CA GLN A 562 -28.51 -3.88 -8.33
C GLN A 562 -27.16 -3.29 -7.91
N ALA A 563 -26.86 -3.23 -6.61
CA ALA A 563 -25.58 -2.77 -6.10
C ALA A 563 -24.40 -3.64 -6.61
N LEU A 564 -24.57 -4.97 -6.60
CA LEU A 564 -23.58 -5.87 -7.17
C LEU A 564 -23.45 -5.74 -8.69
N ALA A 565 -24.55 -5.55 -9.40
CA ALA A 565 -24.52 -5.35 -10.85
C ALA A 565 -23.68 -4.12 -11.22
N PHE A 566 -23.76 -3.05 -10.41
CA PHE A 566 -22.92 -1.86 -10.57
C PHE A 566 -21.42 -2.17 -10.39
N GLU A 567 -21.06 -2.86 -9.31
CA GLU A 567 -19.67 -3.24 -9.02
C GLU A 567 -19.07 -4.10 -10.15
N VAL A 568 -19.79 -5.13 -10.58
CA VAL A 568 -19.35 -6.04 -11.66
C VAL A 568 -19.24 -5.29 -13.00
N ALA A 569 -20.13 -4.32 -13.27
CA ALA A 569 -20.10 -3.54 -14.49
C ALA A 569 -18.89 -2.60 -14.61
N HIS A 570 -18.31 -2.19 -13.47
CA HIS A 570 -17.15 -1.29 -13.41
C HIS A 570 -15.82 -2.03 -13.20
N ALA A 571 -15.86 -3.36 -13.07
CA ALA A 571 -14.66 -4.18 -13.05
C ALA A 571 -13.95 -4.18 -14.42
N ARG A 572 -12.62 -4.18 -14.38
CA ARG A 572 -11.76 -4.19 -15.56
C ARG A 572 -11.18 -5.60 -15.75
N LYS A 573 -11.23 -6.09 -16.99
CA LYS A 573 -10.56 -7.35 -17.36
C LYS A 573 -9.06 -7.12 -17.44
N MET A 574 -8.32 -7.87 -16.65
CA MET A 574 -6.87 -7.94 -16.66
C MET A 574 -6.40 -9.16 -17.45
N GLN A 575 -5.09 -9.38 -17.49
CA GLN A 575 -4.52 -10.62 -18.03
C GLN A 575 -5.10 -11.86 -17.32
N GLU A 576 -4.98 -13.03 -17.95
CA GLU A 576 -5.49 -14.31 -17.40
C GLU A 576 -7.01 -14.37 -17.13
N GLY A 577 -7.78 -13.41 -17.65
CA GLY A 577 -9.23 -13.35 -17.48
C GLY A 577 -9.68 -12.93 -16.07
N VAL A 578 -8.77 -12.32 -15.30
CA VAL A 578 -9.02 -11.80 -13.95
C VAL A 578 -9.86 -10.53 -14.03
N LEU A 579 -10.81 -10.37 -13.11
CA LEU A 579 -11.52 -9.11 -12.93
C LEU A 579 -10.93 -8.33 -11.75
N ALA A 580 -10.47 -7.12 -12.03
CA ALA A 580 -9.93 -6.21 -11.02
C ALA A 580 -10.80 -4.97 -10.88
N VAL A 581 -10.82 -4.39 -9.68
CA VAL A 581 -11.76 -3.30 -9.30
C VAL A 581 -10.95 -2.03 -9.04
N PRO A 582 -11.25 -0.88 -9.67
CA PRO A 582 -10.67 0.40 -9.26
C PRO A 582 -11.23 0.81 -7.89
N ARG A 583 -10.52 1.60 -7.07
CA ARG A 583 -11.03 1.91 -5.71
C ARG A 583 -12.30 2.79 -5.74
N GLY A 584 -12.47 3.57 -6.81
CA GLY A 584 -13.67 4.35 -7.03
C GLY A 584 -13.70 5.03 -8.40
N ILE A 585 -14.80 5.74 -8.64
CA ILE A 585 -15.10 6.44 -9.88
C ILE A 585 -15.26 7.92 -9.54
N LEU A 586 -14.34 8.75 -10.06
CA LEU A 586 -14.46 10.21 -10.03
C LEU A 586 -15.44 10.66 -11.12
N GLY A 587 -16.24 11.69 -10.84
CA GLY A 587 -17.14 12.32 -11.82
C GLY A 587 -16.44 13.05 -12.98
N SER A 588 -15.11 13.12 -12.99
CA SER A 588 -14.28 13.66 -14.08
C SER A 588 -13.44 12.56 -14.73
N GLU A 589 -13.17 12.66 -16.04
CA GLU A 589 -12.60 11.62 -16.91
C GLU A 589 -11.26 10.98 -16.47
N ASP A 590 -10.59 11.48 -15.44
CA ASP A 590 -9.48 10.82 -14.74
C ASP A 590 -9.98 9.89 -13.62
N SER A 591 -10.69 8.82 -14.01
CA SER A 591 -10.93 7.70 -13.09
C SER A 591 -9.59 7.14 -12.57
N GLU A 592 -9.51 6.80 -11.28
CA GLU A 592 -8.32 6.14 -10.72
C GLU A 592 -7.91 4.96 -11.63
N ARG A 593 -6.72 5.06 -12.24
CA ARG A 593 -6.23 4.05 -13.19
C ARG A 593 -5.79 2.77 -12.49
N VAL A 594 -5.60 2.80 -11.17
CA VAL A 594 -5.06 1.68 -10.39
C VAL A 594 -6.18 0.79 -9.87
N SER A 595 -6.26 -0.42 -10.42
CA SER A 595 -7.11 -1.48 -9.87
C SER A 595 -6.44 -2.13 -8.66
N THR A 596 -7.26 -2.53 -7.67
CA THR A 596 -6.83 -3.14 -6.41
C THR A 596 -7.39 -4.54 -6.28
N HIS A 597 -6.58 -5.44 -5.71
CA HIS A 597 -6.93 -6.83 -5.47
C HIS A 597 -7.35 -7.09 -4.01
N TYR A 598 -7.25 -6.07 -3.15
CA TYR A 598 -7.38 -6.24 -1.72
C TYR A 598 -8.82 -6.44 -1.25
N TRP A 599 -8.98 -6.98 -0.03
CA TRP A 599 -10.30 -7.23 0.55
C TRP A 599 -11.05 -5.93 0.86
N LEU A 600 -10.36 -4.91 1.36
CA LEU A 600 -10.98 -3.65 1.80
C LEU A 600 -11.69 -2.91 0.66
N ASP A 601 -11.02 -2.75 -0.48
CA ASP A 601 -11.46 -1.89 -1.61
C ASP A 601 -11.26 -2.51 -3.00
N GLY A 602 -11.10 -3.84 -3.10
CA GLY A 602 -10.77 -4.52 -4.36
C GLY A 602 -11.52 -5.82 -4.63
N SER A 603 -11.00 -6.57 -5.61
CA SER A 603 -11.60 -7.80 -6.15
C SER A 603 -11.94 -8.85 -5.07
N ALA A 604 -11.08 -9.03 -4.07
CA ALA A 604 -11.31 -9.95 -2.95
C ALA A 604 -12.56 -9.56 -2.12
N GLY A 605 -12.80 -8.26 -1.92
CA GLY A 605 -13.99 -7.77 -1.24
C GLY A 605 -15.27 -8.05 -2.02
N VAL A 606 -15.25 -7.83 -3.33
CA VAL A 606 -16.38 -8.15 -4.22
C VAL A 606 -16.64 -9.66 -4.28
N ALA A 607 -15.58 -10.48 -4.35
CA ALA A 607 -15.67 -11.93 -4.34
C ALA A 607 -16.35 -12.46 -3.05
N THR A 608 -16.04 -11.85 -1.91
CA THR A 608 -16.66 -12.17 -0.61
C THR A 608 -18.19 -12.09 -0.68
N THR A 609 -18.72 -11.03 -1.32
CA THR A 609 -20.17 -10.84 -1.46
C THR A 609 -20.76 -11.73 -2.55
N LEU A 610 -20.12 -11.84 -3.72
CA LEU A 610 -20.60 -12.67 -4.83
C LEU A 610 -20.78 -14.14 -4.46
N MET A 611 -19.85 -14.70 -3.67
CA MET A 611 -19.95 -16.07 -3.16
C MET A 611 -21.27 -16.28 -2.40
N ARG A 612 -21.61 -15.36 -1.50
CA ARG A 612 -22.81 -15.47 -0.65
C ARG A 612 -24.10 -15.24 -1.43
N PHE A 613 -24.08 -14.33 -2.40
CA PHE A 613 -25.19 -14.20 -3.36
C PHE A 613 -25.39 -15.47 -4.18
N TRP A 614 -24.33 -16.13 -4.64
CA TRP A 614 -24.44 -17.42 -5.33
C TRP A 614 -25.04 -18.49 -4.42
N VAL A 615 -24.56 -18.62 -3.17
CA VAL A 615 -25.08 -19.60 -2.19
C VAL A 615 -26.58 -19.43 -1.97
N VAL A 616 -27.07 -18.19 -1.83
CA VAL A 616 -28.50 -17.92 -1.57
C VAL A 616 -29.35 -18.03 -2.83
N THR A 617 -28.93 -17.42 -3.94
CA THR A 617 -29.77 -17.27 -5.14
C THR A 617 -29.63 -18.43 -6.12
N GLN A 618 -28.55 -19.21 -6.03
CA GLN A 618 -28.19 -20.29 -6.95
C GLN A 618 -28.09 -19.84 -8.43
N LYS A 619 -27.95 -18.53 -8.68
CA LYS A 619 -27.80 -17.98 -10.04
C LYS A 619 -26.37 -18.19 -10.55
N GLN A 620 -26.24 -18.83 -11.72
CA GLN A 620 -24.94 -19.15 -12.32
C GLN A 620 -24.06 -17.91 -12.56
N GLN A 621 -24.66 -16.77 -12.88
CA GLN A 621 -23.92 -15.52 -13.11
C GLN A 621 -23.05 -15.11 -11.91
N TYR A 622 -23.52 -15.34 -10.68
CA TYR A 622 -22.76 -14.97 -9.48
C TYR A 622 -21.61 -15.94 -9.23
N HIS A 623 -21.80 -17.23 -9.51
CA HIS A 623 -20.72 -18.22 -9.48
C HIS A 623 -19.62 -17.87 -10.49
N ASP A 624 -20.01 -17.56 -11.73
CA ASP A 624 -19.05 -17.27 -12.80
C ASP A 624 -18.28 -15.98 -12.54
N SER A 625 -18.97 -14.92 -12.06
CA SER A 625 -18.31 -13.68 -11.62
C SER A 625 -17.41 -13.95 -10.41
N PHE A 626 -17.89 -14.65 -9.39
CA PHE A 626 -17.08 -15.02 -8.22
C PHE A 626 -15.78 -15.70 -8.64
N ALA A 627 -15.84 -16.70 -9.53
CA ALA A 627 -14.67 -17.44 -9.98
C ALA A 627 -13.65 -16.55 -10.72
N GLN A 628 -14.09 -15.46 -11.36
CA GLN A 628 -13.20 -14.48 -12.02
C GLN A 628 -12.52 -13.53 -11.04
N PHE A 629 -13.24 -13.09 -9.98
CA PHE A 629 -12.66 -12.23 -8.93
C PHE A 629 -11.78 -13.01 -7.95
N ALA A 630 -12.18 -14.23 -7.57
CA ALA A 630 -11.45 -15.07 -6.62
C ALA A 630 -10.05 -15.45 -7.11
N ARG A 631 -9.85 -15.56 -8.43
CA ARG A 631 -8.53 -15.79 -9.04
C ARG A 631 -7.51 -14.73 -8.63
N ASP A 632 -7.92 -13.46 -8.54
CA ASP A 632 -7.02 -12.37 -8.14
C ASP A 632 -6.54 -12.50 -6.68
N SER A 633 -7.27 -13.27 -5.86
CA SER A 633 -6.88 -13.57 -4.48
C SER A 633 -5.80 -14.65 -4.39
N CYS A 634 -5.49 -15.37 -5.47
CA CYS A 634 -4.44 -16.40 -5.51
C CYS A 634 -3.03 -15.80 -5.63
N ARG A 635 -2.78 -14.56 -5.20
CA ARG A 635 -1.45 -13.91 -5.29
C ARG A 635 -0.58 -14.30 -4.11
N LYS A 636 0.64 -14.78 -4.37
CA LYS A 636 1.63 -15.06 -3.30
C LYS A 636 2.33 -13.80 -2.78
N TYR A 637 2.50 -12.79 -3.63
CA TYR A 637 3.23 -11.58 -3.31
C TYR A 637 2.36 -10.34 -3.47
N THR A 638 2.30 -9.52 -2.42
CA THR A 638 1.68 -8.19 -2.42
C THR A 638 2.46 -7.27 -1.50
N ALA A 639 2.19 -5.97 -1.56
CA ALA A 639 2.94 -4.96 -0.81
C ALA A 639 2.85 -5.15 0.71
N PHE A 640 1.77 -5.74 1.22
CA PHE A 640 1.52 -5.86 2.66
C PHE A 640 1.03 -7.27 3.04
N PRO A 641 1.39 -7.78 4.23
CA PRO A 641 0.91 -9.08 4.71
C PRO A 641 -0.48 -9.02 5.37
N SER A 642 -1.02 -7.82 5.59
CA SER A 642 -2.17 -7.53 6.47
C SER A 642 -3.53 -8.02 5.95
N LEU A 643 -4.59 -7.80 6.74
CA LEU A 643 -5.94 -8.24 6.42
C LEU A 643 -6.65 -7.30 5.44
N PHE A 644 -6.64 -5.99 5.69
CA PHE A 644 -7.39 -5.04 4.87
C PHE A 644 -6.79 -4.85 3.48
N ARG A 645 -5.50 -4.59 3.42
CA ARG A 645 -4.76 -4.32 2.18
C ARG A 645 -3.57 -5.27 2.01
N GLY A 646 -3.77 -6.55 2.28
CA GLY A 646 -2.68 -7.50 2.20
C GLY A 646 -3.07 -8.95 1.94
N LEU A 647 -2.05 -9.80 1.97
CA LEU A 647 -2.16 -11.24 1.70
C LEU A 647 -3.16 -11.95 2.61
N SER A 648 -3.26 -11.58 3.89
CA SER A 648 -4.16 -12.27 4.83
C SER A 648 -5.63 -12.07 4.46
N GLY A 649 -5.99 -10.92 3.88
CA GLY A 649 -7.32 -10.68 3.32
C GLY A 649 -7.63 -11.59 2.14
N LEU A 650 -6.68 -11.75 1.22
CA LEU A 650 -6.82 -12.63 0.06
C LEU A 650 -6.97 -14.09 0.49
N GLY A 651 -6.12 -14.53 1.42
CA GLY A 651 -6.15 -15.86 1.99
C GLY A 651 -7.49 -16.16 2.68
N ASN A 652 -8.07 -15.18 3.38
CA ASN A 652 -9.37 -15.34 4.01
C ASN A 652 -10.51 -15.56 2.99
N VAL A 653 -10.45 -14.90 1.83
CA VAL A 653 -11.41 -15.10 0.73
C VAL A 653 -11.24 -16.47 0.08
N LEU A 654 -10.01 -16.97 -0.05
CA LEU A 654 -9.75 -18.33 -0.53
C LEU A 654 -10.28 -19.39 0.44
N LEU A 655 -10.23 -19.13 1.75
CA LEU A 655 -10.85 -20.02 2.74
C LEU A 655 -12.37 -20.01 2.65
N ASP A 656 -13.01 -18.85 2.44
CA ASP A 656 -14.44 -18.80 2.10
C ASP A 656 -14.74 -19.64 0.84
N ALA A 657 -13.94 -19.46 -0.21
CA ALA A 657 -14.09 -20.21 -1.46
C ALA A 657 -14.03 -21.72 -1.23
N TYR A 658 -13.04 -22.19 -0.45
CA TYR A 658 -12.91 -23.58 -0.07
C TYR A 658 -14.10 -24.08 0.74
N GLU A 659 -14.53 -23.34 1.77
CA GLU A 659 -15.61 -23.77 2.67
C GLU A 659 -16.97 -23.88 1.96
N PHE A 660 -17.28 -22.97 1.03
CA PHE A 660 -18.55 -22.99 0.30
C PHE A 660 -18.56 -23.91 -0.93
N THR A 661 -17.42 -24.11 -1.60
CA THR A 661 -17.35 -24.92 -2.84
C THR A 661 -16.77 -26.33 -2.63
N HIS A 662 -16.08 -26.57 -1.51
CA HIS A 662 -15.28 -27.77 -1.25
C HIS A 662 -14.22 -28.07 -2.32
N ALA A 663 -13.75 -27.06 -3.05
CA ALA A 663 -12.73 -27.23 -4.08
C ALA A 663 -11.32 -27.06 -3.49
N ASP A 664 -10.58 -28.17 -3.36
CA ASP A 664 -9.26 -28.23 -2.70
C ASP A 664 -8.19 -27.27 -3.24
N HIS A 665 -8.31 -26.85 -4.50
CA HIS A 665 -7.38 -25.89 -5.09
C HIS A 665 -7.38 -24.53 -4.35
N TYR A 666 -8.51 -24.09 -3.82
CA TYR A 666 -8.57 -22.85 -3.03
C TYR A 666 -7.82 -22.99 -1.70
N LEU A 667 -7.89 -24.15 -1.06
CA LEU A 667 -7.12 -24.43 0.15
C LEU A 667 -5.61 -24.45 -0.15
N HIS A 668 -5.21 -25.05 -1.28
CA HIS A 668 -3.82 -25.01 -1.74
C HIS A 668 -3.33 -23.56 -1.94
N GLU A 669 -4.12 -22.72 -2.61
CA GLU A 669 -3.79 -21.30 -2.80
C GLU A 669 -3.76 -20.54 -1.47
N ALA A 670 -4.64 -20.84 -0.52
CA ALA A 670 -4.60 -20.24 0.82
C ALA A 670 -3.28 -20.55 1.56
N HIS A 671 -2.76 -21.78 1.43
CA HIS A 671 -1.42 -22.12 1.95
C HIS A 671 -0.30 -21.39 1.20
N ARG A 672 -0.42 -21.22 -0.12
CA ARG A 672 0.56 -20.45 -0.91
C ARG A 672 0.57 -18.98 -0.50
N VAL A 673 -0.59 -18.37 -0.27
CA VAL A 673 -0.74 -17.01 0.27
C VAL A 673 -0.12 -16.91 1.67
N ALA A 674 -0.38 -17.89 2.54
CA ALA A 674 0.21 -17.92 3.88
C ALA A 674 1.75 -18.02 3.86
N ASN A 675 2.33 -18.78 2.92
CA ASN A 675 3.78 -18.79 2.71
C ASN A 675 4.30 -17.38 2.35
N GLY A 676 3.58 -16.64 1.51
CA GLY A 676 3.88 -15.23 1.20
C GLY A 676 3.79 -14.31 2.43
N VAL A 677 2.76 -14.48 3.28
CA VAL A 677 2.63 -13.75 4.55
C VAL A 677 3.89 -13.96 5.40
N LEU A 678 4.35 -15.21 5.55
CA LEU A 678 5.48 -15.57 6.41
C LEU A 678 6.83 -14.99 5.96
N LEU A 679 6.96 -14.48 4.72
CA LEU A 679 8.16 -13.74 4.31
C LEU A 679 8.36 -12.46 5.14
N TYR A 680 7.25 -11.84 5.56
CA TYR A 680 7.22 -10.62 6.38
C TYR A 680 7.34 -10.88 7.88
N LYS A 681 7.50 -12.13 8.31
CA LYS A 681 7.60 -12.51 9.73
C LYS A 681 8.83 -11.86 10.37
N ILE A 682 8.64 -11.21 11.52
CA ILE A 682 9.71 -10.60 12.32
C ILE A 682 9.84 -11.34 13.65
N ASP A 683 10.95 -12.03 13.86
CA ASP A 683 11.24 -12.70 15.13
C ASP A 683 11.72 -11.69 16.19
N ARG A 684 11.06 -11.68 17.35
CA ARG A 684 11.39 -10.84 18.51
C ARG A 684 11.58 -11.72 19.75
N PRO A 685 12.33 -11.26 20.76
CA PRO A 685 12.47 -12.02 22.02
C PRO A 685 11.12 -12.32 22.70
N GLN A 686 10.12 -11.47 22.50
CA GLN A 686 8.78 -11.58 23.11
C GLN A 686 7.79 -12.40 22.27
N GLY A 687 8.15 -12.84 21.06
CA GLY A 687 7.23 -13.53 20.16
C GLY A 687 7.46 -13.17 18.68
N ILE A 688 6.40 -13.24 17.88
CA ILE A 688 6.42 -12.97 16.44
C ILE A 688 5.64 -11.70 16.16
N ALA A 689 6.20 -10.82 15.35
CA ALA A 689 5.56 -9.59 14.90
C ALA A 689 5.50 -9.52 13.38
N PHE A 690 4.64 -8.64 12.87
CA PHE A 690 4.60 -8.26 11.45
C PHE A 690 4.67 -6.75 11.27
N PRO A 691 5.24 -6.28 10.15
CA PRO A 691 5.14 -4.88 9.79
C PRO A 691 3.68 -4.51 9.46
N GLY A 692 3.29 -3.28 9.79
CA GLY A 692 2.03 -2.69 9.35
C GLY A 692 2.09 -2.14 7.93
N GLU A 693 1.11 -1.32 7.56
CA GLU A 693 1.13 -0.60 6.28
C GLU A 693 2.40 0.25 6.13
N GLN A 694 2.84 0.43 4.88
CA GLN A 694 4.12 1.05 4.48
C GLN A 694 5.39 0.30 4.92
N LEU A 695 5.27 -0.81 5.65
CA LEU A 695 6.38 -1.67 6.10
C LEU A 695 7.40 -1.03 7.06
N MET A 696 7.20 0.22 7.47
CA MET A 696 8.17 0.99 8.27
C MET A 696 8.09 0.76 9.78
N ARG A 697 7.02 0.12 10.27
CA ARG A 697 6.79 -0.09 11.72
C ARG A 697 6.01 -1.36 11.98
N ILE A 698 6.14 -1.90 13.19
CA ILE A 698 5.31 -3.02 13.65
C ILE A 698 3.91 -2.50 14.00
N ALA A 699 2.89 -3.23 13.55
CA ALA A 699 1.49 -3.01 13.91
C ALA A 699 0.85 -4.32 14.41
N THR A 700 -0.06 -4.20 15.37
CA THR A 700 -0.73 -5.34 16.03
C THR A 700 -2.24 -5.32 15.89
N ASP A 701 -2.80 -4.27 15.30
CA ASP A 701 -4.23 -4.11 15.07
C ASP A 701 -4.80 -5.11 14.06
N PHE A 702 -6.13 -5.06 13.90
CA PHE A 702 -6.89 -6.00 13.08
C PHE A 702 -6.74 -5.74 11.58
N GLY A 703 -6.75 -4.47 11.18
CA GLY A 703 -6.78 -4.08 9.77
C GLY A 703 -5.42 -4.21 9.09
N THR A 704 -4.40 -3.58 9.68
CA THR A 704 -3.05 -3.47 9.10
C THR A 704 -2.02 -4.32 9.82
N GLY A 705 -2.34 -4.79 11.03
CA GLY A 705 -1.40 -5.45 11.91
C GLY A 705 -1.56 -6.95 12.10
N SER A 706 -0.84 -7.42 13.13
CA SER A 706 -0.68 -8.82 13.49
C SER A 706 -1.98 -9.54 13.91
N ALA A 707 -3.00 -8.83 14.42
CA ALA A 707 -4.24 -9.50 14.85
C ALA A 707 -5.05 -10.05 13.66
N GLY A 708 -5.16 -9.30 12.56
CA GLY A 708 -5.80 -9.79 11.34
C GLY A 708 -5.05 -10.96 10.70
N ILE A 709 -3.72 -10.92 10.75
CA ILE A 709 -2.85 -12.02 10.28
C ILE A 709 -3.06 -13.28 11.14
N ALA A 710 -3.08 -13.13 12.46
CA ALA A 710 -3.29 -14.25 13.39
C ALA A 710 -4.63 -14.95 13.14
N LEU A 711 -5.70 -14.18 12.92
CA LEU A 711 -7.03 -14.71 12.60
C LEU A 711 -7.04 -15.54 11.31
N PHE A 712 -6.40 -15.04 10.24
CA PHE A 712 -6.26 -15.79 8.99
C PHE A 712 -5.48 -17.10 9.17
N LEU A 713 -4.29 -17.03 9.77
CA LEU A 713 -3.45 -18.22 9.97
C LEU A 713 -4.10 -19.25 10.89
N HIS A 714 -4.82 -18.78 11.92
CA HIS A 714 -5.61 -19.63 12.81
C HIS A 714 -6.73 -20.34 12.06
N ARG A 715 -7.50 -19.62 11.23
CA ARG A 715 -8.55 -20.20 10.40
C ARG A 715 -7.99 -21.23 9.41
N LEU A 716 -6.87 -20.93 8.77
CA LEU A 716 -6.18 -21.87 7.86
C LEU A 716 -5.74 -23.15 8.59
N GLY A 717 -5.22 -23.03 9.82
CA GLY A 717 -4.80 -24.19 10.62
C GLY A 717 -5.94 -25.16 10.94
N HIS A 718 -7.16 -24.64 11.04
CA HIS A 718 -8.41 -25.37 11.27
C HIS A 718 -9.23 -25.60 9.99
N ALA A 719 -8.65 -25.39 8.80
CA ALA A 719 -9.40 -25.58 7.56
C ALA A 719 -9.98 -27.00 7.48
N GLY A 720 -11.28 -27.09 7.13
CA GLY A 720 -12.05 -28.35 7.16
C GLY A 720 -12.90 -28.53 8.43
N GLU A 721 -12.63 -27.77 9.49
CA GLU A 721 -13.55 -27.56 10.60
C GLU A 721 -14.42 -26.34 10.29
N ARG A 722 -15.73 -26.43 10.52
CA ARG A 722 -16.64 -25.31 10.22
C ARG A 722 -16.52 -24.23 11.29
N ASN A 723 -15.49 -23.40 11.17
CA ASN A 723 -15.22 -22.25 12.02
C ASN A 723 -15.55 -20.99 11.21
N GLY A 724 -16.70 -20.36 11.48
CA GLY A 724 -17.23 -19.25 10.68
C GLY A 724 -16.22 -18.12 10.44
N ASN A 725 -16.47 -17.30 9.43
CA ASN A 725 -15.56 -16.22 9.05
C ASN A 725 -15.54 -15.11 10.14
N PHE A 726 -14.33 -14.82 10.64
CA PHE A 726 -14.11 -13.83 11.71
C PHE A 726 -14.38 -12.39 11.25
N ASN A 727 -14.38 -12.12 9.94
CA ASN A 727 -14.44 -10.76 9.40
C ASN A 727 -15.88 -10.22 9.32
N PHE A 728 -16.61 -10.34 10.42
CA PHE A 728 -17.94 -9.76 10.68
C PHE A 728 -19.02 -10.14 9.65
N THR A 729 -18.97 -11.35 9.10
CA THR A 729 -20.04 -11.90 8.25
C THR A 729 -21.09 -12.61 9.10
N LEU A 730 -22.33 -12.69 8.60
CA LEU A 730 -23.45 -13.36 9.28
C LEU A 730 -23.82 -14.67 8.57
N ASP A 731 -22.80 -15.49 8.26
CA ASP A 731 -22.97 -16.72 7.46
C ASP A 731 -23.91 -17.77 8.09
N GLN A 732 -24.20 -17.63 9.38
CA GLN A 732 -25.22 -18.42 10.07
C GLN A 732 -26.64 -18.22 9.51
N LEU A 733 -26.90 -17.13 8.79
CA LEU A 733 -28.16 -16.89 8.07
C LEU A 733 -28.25 -17.65 6.73
N LEU A 734 -27.13 -18.20 6.23
CA LEU A 734 -27.08 -18.91 4.94
C LEU A 734 -27.48 -20.40 5.06
N ILE A 735 -27.64 -20.91 6.28
CA ILE A 735 -27.79 -22.34 6.61
C ILE A 735 -29.25 -22.77 6.61
#